data_AF-A0A819CWM6-F1
#
_entry.id   AF-A0A819CWM6-F1
#
_cell.length_a   1.000
_cell.length_b   1.000
_cell.length_c   1.000
_cell.angle_alpha   90.00
_cell.angle_beta   90.00
_cell.angle_gamma   90.00
#
_symmetry.space_group_name_H-M   'P 1'
#
loop_
_entity.id
_entity.type
_entity.pdbx_description
1 polymer ?
#
loop_
_entity_poly.entity_id
_entity_poly.type
_entity_poly.pdbx_seq_one_letter_code
_entity_poly.pdbx_strand_id
1 'polypeptide(L)'
;MVKDSKTPAAAAGGKASVAGAKGAKGAKGGKGKQPEEKAIDETFEPIKLDVKGAQTAVVCLKSTEDTVLIRACDSLFKFADKSDGNKLLLHEMGATDTLFALTHHENPVVQRNATMVFGLMASHPDVRQYLRKIDCIPHMISLLSSEREPLTSEFAVLWLRHMCSHFSTKSQIASLNVLQPLIRLINENDPDLKFNALSTIDRILDDFNSRSIVRELNGIEPILNNLKSDYPQITETVCNCLQKLATDPNNRVVIRDIGGLDRMIDFIGADDTKDVHVHCLNALANLLEDTECLDLIQANGGLKRLMQFVQDSALPAVQAAAAKAIGRAARKPQNRKIFSEQDAERAMVCLLLSENDDVRIAACQALAVMAESLTSRETIRNHDGILTLVQMMQKDNPRLREFSTLAMSNLTQSNPNNVRELQEQGGLEVLIHLLNDEKDSTKAYACATLANCSTDQVVRTNALDKGLITNLLAPLHANNETTQAKAAMLLSAFGIDQKARPEVLSNAAIIPRLVSLSKSNNDEVRRNACFAISVLCADQTIAMEILRNGALEILRDINASESRKSKFTEMALQRILDSQLSAKYSYLGRLESNNITTDGFYDMGPVPEGGKFLTIEELAAQEVNDRRPILIVYAPEKNTTQLNTTTTEVAQEDDRPRGRSSSNSNLARATTPSKSSEGKEKAGSTAAASRTSKTVKGSTKEKESKATVNQTSKTKKEKPTDKKAAAEDKKNAEVDSSVTSGTDSKVGYQPTSDQDFLMYLDEIRPQITKKPLAEQIPILAKFVSDKMGGTIAPDDVTTFGYEVAMIQLKAEIHSNIVPIGRIRKGIYAQRAFLFKTLADRLGISCTLARGNYNRAWNEVLLGESSAGVRYPAKTWIVDLLHEPGRLIHANSSDARTYTTLS
;
A
#
# COMPACT_ATOMS: atom_id res chain seq x y z
N MET A 1 59.67 31.32 45.91
CA MET A 1 61.06 31.80 46.11
C MET A 1 61.66 32.10 44.75
N VAL A 2 62.38 33.23 44.59
CA VAL A 2 63.32 33.57 43.48
C VAL A 2 62.73 33.45 42.05
N LYS A 3 62.26 34.54 41.42
CA LYS A 3 63.03 35.59 40.69
C LYS A 3 63.80 35.06 39.46
N ASP A 4 63.93 35.77 38.32
CA ASP A 4 63.32 37.01 37.81
C ASP A 4 63.68 37.15 36.31
N SER A 5 63.05 38.11 35.61
CA SER A 5 63.56 38.81 34.40
C SER A 5 63.49 38.08 33.02
N LYS A 6 63.28 38.77 31.89
CA LYS A 6 62.85 40.18 31.64
C LYS A 6 62.29 40.31 30.20
N THR A 7 61.18 41.04 30.08
CA THR A 7 60.64 41.70 28.87
C THR A 7 61.46 42.97 28.51
N PRO A 8 61.12 43.79 27.47
CA PRO A 8 60.32 43.57 26.23
C PRO A 8 60.92 44.24 24.94
N ALA A 9 60.16 44.22 23.84
CA ALA A 9 59.67 45.42 23.10
C ALA A 9 60.07 45.66 21.62
N ALA A 10 59.05 46.18 20.91
CA ALA A 10 59.07 47.08 19.74
C ALA A 10 59.46 46.52 18.34
N ALA A 11 58.92 47.03 17.22
CA ALA A 11 57.68 47.81 16.96
C ALA A 11 57.45 47.93 15.44
N ALA A 12 56.25 48.40 15.05
CA ALA A 12 55.83 48.81 13.69
C ALA A 12 55.74 47.70 12.61
N GLY A 13 54.78 47.70 11.69
CA GLY A 13 53.73 48.68 11.39
C GLY A 13 53.92 49.30 10.00
N GLY A 14 53.02 49.02 9.06
CA GLY A 14 53.10 49.58 7.71
C GLY A 14 52.12 48.93 6.72
N LYS A 15 50.94 49.55 6.54
CA LYS A 15 50.10 49.33 5.36
C LYS A 15 50.75 50.03 4.16
N ALA A 16 50.69 49.45 2.96
CA ALA A 16 50.15 50.12 1.76
C ALA A 16 50.17 49.23 0.52
N SER A 17 49.16 49.44 -0.32
CA SER A 17 49.07 48.98 -1.71
C SER A 17 50.10 49.65 -2.62
N VAL A 18 50.26 49.12 -3.85
CA VAL A 18 50.05 49.92 -5.08
C VAL A 18 49.92 49.00 -6.30
N ALA A 19 49.14 49.46 -7.29
CA ALA A 19 48.88 48.76 -8.55
C ALA A 19 50.10 48.76 -9.51
N GLY A 20 50.11 47.84 -10.48
CA GLY A 20 51.20 47.72 -11.46
C GLY A 20 51.09 48.62 -12.69
N ALA A 21 52.13 48.61 -13.53
CA ALA A 21 52.09 49.10 -14.90
C ALA A 21 53.12 48.35 -15.78
N LYS A 22 52.92 48.39 -17.10
CA LYS A 22 53.62 47.58 -18.11
C LYS A 22 54.91 48.25 -18.63
N GLY A 23 55.84 47.41 -19.07
CA GLY A 23 56.30 47.41 -20.47
C GLY A 23 57.44 48.37 -20.85
N ALA A 24 58.60 47.80 -21.17
CA ALA A 24 59.77 48.52 -21.70
C ALA A 24 59.88 48.47 -23.24
N LYS A 25 60.42 49.55 -23.83
CA LYS A 25 61.24 49.63 -25.07
C LYS A 25 62.17 50.85 -24.87
N GLY A 26 63.44 50.91 -25.28
CA GLY A 26 64.27 49.96 -26.04
C GLY A 26 64.99 50.69 -27.19
N ALA A 27 66.30 50.94 -27.09
CA ALA A 27 67.14 51.54 -28.15
C ALA A 27 68.63 51.14 -28.01
N LYS A 28 69.44 51.31 -29.07
CA LYS A 28 70.74 50.62 -29.31
C LYS A 28 71.99 51.51 -29.18
N GLY A 29 73.15 50.87 -28.97
CA GLY A 29 74.50 51.33 -29.38
C GLY A 29 75.55 51.29 -28.26
N GLY A 30 76.82 50.92 -28.45
CA GLY A 30 77.48 50.30 -29.62
C GLY A 30 79.03 50.27 -29.52
N LYS A 31 79.65 49.14 -29.88
CA LYS A 31 81.09 48.88 -30.23
C LYS A 31 82.22 49.20 -29.21
N GLY A 32 83.04 48.16 -28.94
CA GLY A 32 84.44 48.26 -28.48
C GLY A 32 85.08 46.89 -28.26
N LYS A 33 86.20 46.57 -28.94
CA LYS A 33 87.11 45.42 -28.67
C LYS A 33 88.44 46.01 -28.14
N GLN A 34 89.21 45.36 -27.26
CA GLN A 34 90.09 44.20 -27.51
C GLN A 34 90.59 43.58 -26.17
N PRO A 35 91.37 42.47 -26.16
CA PRO A 35 91.24 41.43 -25.12
C PRO A 35 92.31 41.42 -24.02
N GLU A 36 91.97 40.79 -22.89
CA GLU A 36 92.92 40.03 -22.07
C GLU A 36 92.36 38.62 -21.81
N GLU A 37 93.26 37.63 -21.81
CA GLU A 37 92.95 36.20 -21.89
C GLU A 37 93.25 35.54 -20.54
N LYS A 38 92.21 35.17 -19.76
CA LYS A 38 92.37 34.34 -18.55
C LYS A 38 91.20 33.38 -18.32
N ALA A 39 91.56 32.12 -18.11
CA ALA A 39 90.81 31.02 -17.49
C ALA A 39 89.35 30.82 -17.94
N ILE A 40 89.13 29.77 -18.73
CA ILE A 40 87.81 29.15 -18.84
C ILE A 40 87.55 28.39 -17.54
N ASP A 41 86.81 29.02 -16.63
CA ASP A 41 86.06 28.32 -15.59
C ASP A 41 84.75 27.82 -16.23
N GLU A 42 84.52 26.51 -16.26
CA GLU A 42 83.30 25.92 -16.82
C GLU A 42 82.11 26.01 -15.85
N THR A 43 81.87 27.19 -15.29
CA THR A 43 80.63 27.50 -14.58
C THR A 43 79.48 27.69 -15.57
N PHE A 44 78.84 26.57 -15.94
CA PHE A 44 77.58 26.59 -16.69
C PHE A 44 76.52 27.43 -15.96
N GLU A 45 76.14 28.57 -16.52
CA GLU A 45 74.96 29.30 -16.05
C GLU A 45 73.70 28.42 -16.20
N PRO A 46 72.84 28.31 -15.16
CA PRO A 46 71.68 27.44 -15.23
C PRO A 46 70.67 27.95 -16.27
N ILE A 47 70.50 27.17 -17.34
CA ILE A 47 69.60 27.49 -18.46
C ILE A 47 68.19 27.78 -17.94
N LYS A 48 67.73 29.02 -18.14
CA LYS A 48 66.35 29.45 -17.87
C LYS A 48 65.42 28.93 -18.97
N LEU A 49 65.13 27.64 -18.89
CA LEU A 49 64.20 26.92 -19.76
C LEU A 49 62.76 27.40 -19.48
N ASP A 50 62.27 28.30 -20.34
CA ASP A 50 60.95 28.92 -20.26
C ASP A 50 59.93 28.07 -21.06
N VAL A 51 59.25 27.16 -20.36
CA VAL A 51 58.35 26.16 -20.96
C VAL A 51 56.98 26.78 -21.26
N LYS A 52 56.87 27.45 -22.42
CA LYS A 52 55.70 28.28 -22.80
C LYS A 52 54.49 27.52 -23.35
N GLY A 53 54.60 26.23 -23.67
CA GLY A 53 53.54 25.44 -24.31
C GLY A 53 53.27 24.13 -23.59
N ALA A 54 52.01 23.72 -23.49
CA ALA A 54 51.60 22.48 -22.84
C ALA A 54 52.23 21.24 -23.50
N GLN A 55 52.24 21.18 -24.84
CA GLN A 55 52.92 20.12 -25.60
C GLN A 55 54.41 20.01 -25.24
N THR A 56 55.10 21.16 -25.14
CA THR A 56 56.52 21.21 -24.74
C THR A 56 56.69 20.71 -23.31
N ALA A 57 55.81 21.10 -22.39
CA ALA A 57 55.86 20.64 -21.00
C ALA A 57 55.64 19.12 -20.88
N VAL A 58 54.70 18.54 -21.65
CA VAL A 58 54.50 17.07 -21.70
C VAL A 58 55.74 16.35 -22.23
N VAL A 59 56.45 16.91 -23.23
CA VAL A 59 57.74 16.35 -23.69
C VAL A 59 58.83 16.48 -22.61
N CYS A 60 58.89 17.60 -21.89
CA CYS A 60 59.84 17.83 -20.81
C CYS A 60 59.67 16.86 -19.62
N LEU A 61 58.49 16.24 -19.42
CA LEU A 61 58.29 15.18 -18.42
C LEU A 61 59.14 13.92 -18.65
N LYS A 62 59.76 13.77 -19.84
CA LYS A 62 60.67 12.66 -20.16
C LYS A 62 62.15 12.98 -19.93
N SER A 63 62.45 14.12 -19.30
CA SER A 63 63.82 14.52 -18.95
C SER A 63 64.33 13.73 -17.75
N THR A 64 65.66 13.54 -17.67
CA THR A 64 66.36 13.03 -16.48
C THR A 64 66.71 14.13 -15.47
N GLU A 65 66.47 15.40 -15.81
CA GLU A 65 66.86 16.55 -15.00
C GLU A 65 65.72 16.99 -14.07
N ASP A 66 65.89 16.82 -12.76
CA ASP A 66 64.93 17.24 -11.73
C ASP A 66 64.42 18.68 -11.93
N THR A 67 65.33 19.60 -12.26
CA THR A 67 64.98 21.02 -12.45
C THR A 67 64.09 21.26 -13.68
N VAL A 68 64.16 20.39 -14.69
CA VAL A 68 63.29 20.42 -15.87
C VAL A 68 61.95 19.77 -15.53
N LEU A 69 61.95 18.65 -14.81
CA LEU A 69 60.73 17.95 -14.36
C LEU A 69 59.86 18.84 -13.46
N ILE A 70 60.46 19.51 -12.46
CA ILE A 70 59.78 20.44 -11.55
C ILE A 70 59.10 21.57 -12.34
N ARG A 71 59.83 22.23 -13.25
CA ARG A 71 59.29 23.31 -14.10
C ARG A 71 58.22 22.82 -15.06
N ALA A 72 58.34 21.61 -15.60
CA ALA A 72 57.35 21.00 -16.47
C ALA A 72 56.03 20.75 -15.71
N CYS A 73 56.09 20.14 -14.53
CA CYS A 73 54.93 19.94 -13.67
C CYS A 73 54.27 21.26 -13.25
N ASP A 74 55.04 22.30 -12.88
CA ASP A 74 54.51 23.63 -12.55
C ASP A 74 53.76 24.27 -13.73
N SER A 75 54.30 24.16 -14.94
CA SER A 75 53.65 24.66 -16.16
C SER A 75 52.40 23.86 -16.53
N LEU A 76 52.42 22.54 -16.32
CA LEU A 76 51.26 21.67 -16.56
C LEU A 76 50.13 21.91 -15.55
N PHE A 77 50.46 22.11 -14.27
CA PHE A 77 49.47 22.49 -13.25
C PHE A 77 48.74 23.78 -13.65
N LYS A 78 49.50 24.85 -13.95
CA LYS A 78 48.96 26.15 -14.42
C LYS A 78 48.22 26.07 -15.75
N PHE A 79 48.36 24.99 -16.51
CA PHE A 79 47.59 24.74 -17.72
C PHE A 79 46.30 23.97 -17.40
N ALA A 80 46.41 22.86 -16.67
CA ALA A 80 45.29 22.00 -16.25
C ALA A 80 44.26 22.73 -15.38
N ASP A 81 44.70 23.64 -14.51
CA ASP A 81 43.83 24.36 -13.57
C ASP A 81 42.87 25.34 -14.27
N LYS A 82 43.24 25.84 -15.45
CA LYS A 82 42.45 26.85 -16.19
C LYS A 82 41.14 26.35 -16.77
N SER A 83 41.03 25.06 -17.11
CA SER A 83 39.80 24.48 -17.67
C SER A 83 39.82 22.96 -17.64
N ASP A 84 38.63 22.37 -17.57
CA ASP A 84 38.45 20.91 -17.71
C ASP A 84 38.90 20.39 -19.09
N GLY A 85 38.67 21.17 -20.15
CA GLY A 85 39.17 20.85 -21.49
C GLY A 85 40.71 20.76 -21.55
N ASN A 86 41.43 21.56 -20.78
CA ASN A 86 42.89 21.46 -20.71
C ASN A 86 43.34 20.15 -20.04
N LYS A 87 42.60 19.64 -19.05
CA LYS A 87 42.87 18.35 -18.39
C LYS A 87 42.67 17.18 -19.38
N LEU A 88 41.64 17.25 -20.22
CA LEU A 88 41.42 16.29 -21.31
C LEU A 88 42.55 16.36 -22.34
N LEU A 89 42.93 17.56 -22.81
CA LEU A 89 44.04 17.74 -23.75
C LEU A 89 45.38 17.20 -23.20
N LEU A 90 45.67 17.39 -21.91
CA LEU A 90 46.86 16.78 -21.28
C LEU A 90 46.81 15.26 -21.33
N HIS A 91 45.64 14.67 -21.09
CA HIS A 91 45.45 13.22 -21.18
C HIS A 91 45.62 12.71 -22.62
N GLU A 92 45.02 13.37 -23.62
CA GLU A 92 45.15 13.05 -25.04
C GLU A 92 46.60 13.16 -25.55
N MET A 93 47.39 14.08 -24.98
CA MET A 93 48.84 14.21 -25.24
C MET A 93 49.69 13.14 -24.55
N GLY A 94 49.11 12.21 -23.78
CA GLY A 94 49.84 11.15 -23.09
C GLY A 94 50.55 11.59 -21.80
N ALA A 95 50.13 12.72 -21.20
CA ALA A 95 50.74 13.20 -19.96
C ALA A 95 50.45 12.27 -18.76
N THR A 96 49.28 11.63 -18.72
CA THR A 96 48.79 10.84 -17.57
C THR A 96 49.76 9.74 -17.14
N ASP A 97 50.26 8.94 -18.09
CA ASP A 97 51.17 7.82 -17.78
C ASP A 97 52.54 8.30 -17.31
N THR A 98 53.04 9.37 -17.94
CA THR A 98 54.33 9.97 -17.58
C THR A 98 54.27 10.61 -16.20
N LEU A 99 53.16 11.30 -15.88
CA LEU A 99 52.90 11.84 -14.54
C LEU A 99 52.76 10.73 -13.49
N PHE A 100 52.06 9.64 -13.80
CA PHE A 100 51.95 8.49 -12.89
C PHE A 100 53.33 7.87 -12.59
N ALA A 101 54.17 7.66 -13.61
CA ALA A 101 55.55 7.22 -13.41
C ALA A 101 56.34 8.18 -12.50
N LEU A 102 56.22 9.49 -12.71
CA LEU A 102 56.87 10.50 -11.88
C LEU A 102 56.32 10.59 -10.44
N THR A 103 55.15 10.05 -10.12
CA THR A 103 54.72 9.89 -8.71
C THR A 103 55.55 8.85 -7.94
N HIS A 104 56.40 8.07 -8.60
CA HIS A 104 57.36 7.14 -7.98
C HIS A 104 58.79 7.71 -7.88
N HIS A 105 59.00 8.97 -8.28
CA HIS A 105 60.32 9.56 -8.38
C HIS A 105 61.04 9.70 -7.03
N GLU A 106 62.36 9.50 -7.01
CA GLU A 106 63.17 9.55 -5.77
C GLU A 106 63.26 10.95 -5.17
N ASN A 107 63.40 11.98 -6.01
CA ASN A 107 63.32 13.38 -5.55
C ASN A 107 61.88 13.71 -5.07
N PRO A 108 61.68 14.08 -3.80
CA PRO A 108 60.35 14.33 -3.22
C PRO A 108 59.64 15.52 -3.88
N VAL A 109 60.38 16.54 -4.35
CA VAL A 109 59.80 17.72 -5.00
C VAL A 109 59.23 17.36 -6.36
N VAL A 110 59.91 16.48 -7.12
CA VAL A 110 59.40 15.93 -8.38
C VAL A 110 58.18 15.05 -8.12
N GLN A 111 58.25 14.13 -7.16
CA GLN A 111 57.14 13.27 -6.76
C GLN A 111 55.90 14.10 -6.36
N ARG A 112 56.06 15.10 -5.51
CA ARG A 112 54.99 16.00 -5.07
C ARG A 112 54.37 16.75 -6.25
N ASN A 113 55.20 17.41 -7.07
CA ASN A 113 54.72 18.21 -8.20
C ASN A 113 54.03 17.34 -9.27
N ALA A 114 54.48 16.10 -9.50
CA ALA A 114 53.80 15.15 -10.36
C ALA A 114 52.45 14.71 -9.76
N THR A 115 52.42 14.40 -8.45
CA THR A 115 51.21 14.01 -7.71
C THR A 115 50.16 15.13 -7.72
N MET A 116 50.58 16.39 -7.61
CA MET A 116 49.73 17.59 -7.73
C MET A 116 48.99 17.65 -9.08
N VAL A 117 49.72 17.55 -10.20
CA VAL A 117 49.10 17.55 -11.54
C VAL A 117 48.21 16.32 -11.74
N PHE A 118 48.66 15.15 -11.28
CA PHE A 118 47.93 13.89 -11.38
C PHE A 118 46.59 13.91 -10.60
N GLY A 119 46.61 14.44 -9.38
CA GLY A 119 45.43 14.68 -8.54
C GLY A 119 44.43 15.64 -9.18
N LEU A 120 44.92 16.77 -9.71
CA LEU A 120 44.09 17.74 -10.43
C LEU A 120 43.49 17.13 -11.70
N MET A 121 44.23 16.33 -12.47
CA MET A 121 43.73 15.66 -13.67
C MET A 121 42.60 14.67 -13.37
N ALA A 122 42.61 14.01 -12.20
CA ALA A 122 41.52 13.11 -11.77
C ALA A 122 40.18 13.83 -11.53
N SER A 123 40.13 15.17 -11.50
CA SER A 123 38.87 15.92 -11.50
C SER A 123 38.07 15.78 -12.80
N HIS A 124 38.69 15.40 -13.93
CA HIS A 124 38.00 15.20 -15.21
C HIS A 124 37.36 13.80 -15.36
N PRO A 125 36.10 13.66 -15.82
CA PRO A 125 35.40 12.36 -15.93
C PRO A 125 36.14 11.32 -16.79
N ASP A 126 36.57 11.70 -18.00
CA ASP A 126 37.21 10.76 -18.93
C ASP A 126 38.59 10.32 -18.45
N VAL A 127 39.32 11.23 -17.78
CA VAL A 127 40.60 10.90 -17.15
C VAL A 127 40.37 9.91 -16.02
N ARG A 128 39.31 10.04 -15.19
CA ARG A 128 38.94 8.99 -14.23
C ARG A 128 38.58 7.66 -14.91
N GLN A 129 37.94 7.69 -16.09
CA GLN A 129 37.63 6.46 -16.83
C GLN A 129 38.89 5.75 -17.30
N TYR A 130 39.91 6.51 -17.71
CA TYR A 130 41.22 5.97 -18.03
C TYR A 130 41.97 5.47 -16.80
N LEU A 131 42.06 6.27 -15.73
CA LEU A 131 42.75 5.92 -14.49
C LEU A 131 42.22 4.63 -13.84
N ARG A 132 40.92 4.32 -13.97
CA ARG A 132 40.34 3.04 -13.52
C ARG A 132 40.87 1.79 -14.25
N LYS A 133 41.58 1.96 -15.38
CA LYS A 133 42.21 0.87 -16.13
C LYS A 133 43.68 0.64 -15.74
N ILE A 134 44.27 1.55 -14.96
CA ILE A 134 45.66 1.49 -14.48
C ILE A 134 45.63 1.13 -13.00
N ASP A 135 46.52 0.24 -12.56
CA ASP A 135 46.67 -0.11 -11.15
C ASP A 135 47.44 0.97 -10.37
N CYS A 136 46.82 2.14 -10.27
CA CYS A 136 47.38 3.32 -9.62
C CYS A 136 46.93 3.47 -8.16
N ILE A 137 45.81 2.85 -7.77
CA ILE A 137 45.20 3.01 -6.46
C ILE A 137 46.13 2.58 -5.30
N PRO A 138 46.81 1.41 -5.34
CA PRO A 138 47.68 0.98 -4.23
C PRO A 138 48.83 1.96 -3.99
N HIS A 139 49.45 2.46 -5.07
CA HIS A 139 50.52 3.46 -4.99
C HIS A 139 50.02 4.78 -4.39
N MET A 140 48.88 5.30 -4.86
CA MET A 140 48.30 6.54 -4.34
C MET A 140 47.92 6.45 -2.86
N ILE A 141 47.56 5.27 -2.35
CA ILE A 141 47.35 5.02 -0.92
C ILE A 141 48.71 4.96 -0.17
N SER A 142 49.75 4.39 -0.77
CA SER A 142 51.10 4.33 -0.16
C SER A 142 51.73 5.70 0.08
N LEU A 143 51.40 6.70 -0.77
CA LEU A 143 51.82 8.09 -0.62
C LEU A 143 51.21 8.79 0.62
N LEU A 144 50.20 8.19 1.26
CA LEU A 144 49.62 8.64 2.53
C LEU A 144 50.39 8.15 3.78
N SER A 145 51.57 7.57 3.61
CA SER A 145 52.40 7.12 4.74
C SER A 145 52.94 8.32 5.55
N SER A 146 53.02 8.20 6.88
CA SER A 146 53.48 9.27 7.79
C SER A 146 54.95 9.68 7.62
N GLU A 147 55.71 8.96 6.79
CA GLU A 147 57.12 9.23 6.46
C GLU A 147 57.29 10.14 5.22
N ARG A 148 56.18 10.54 4.55
CA ARG A 148 56.20 11.34 3.32
C ARG A 148 55.94 12.83 3.59
N GLU A 149 56.34 13.69 2.65
CA GLU A 149 56.10 15.14 2.69
C GLU A 149 54.59 15.44 2.81
N PRO A 150 54.14 16.29 3.76
CA PRO A 150 52.70 16.56 3.98
C PRO A 150 51.93 16.99 2.72
N LEU A 151 52.55 17.83 1.87
CA LEU A 151 51.97 18.27 0.60
C LEU A 151 51.77 17.13 -0.40
N THR A 152 52.60 16.09 -0.38
CA THR A 152 52.41 14.90 -1.23
C THR A 152 51.19 14.10 -0.77
N SER A 153 50.95 14.01 0.54
CA SER A 153 49.72 13.41 1.08
C SER A 153 48.48 14.21 0.67
N GLU A 154 48.51 15.55 0.71
CA GLU A 154 47.39 16.41 0.29
C GLU A 154 46.91 16.09 -1.14
N PHE A 155 47.84 16.10 -2.11
CA PHE A 155 47.51 15.82 -3.50
C PHE A 155 47.12 14.36 -3.76
N ALA A 156 47.68 13.42 -3.00
CA ALA A 156 47.27 12.02 -3.06
C ALA A 156 45.85 11.80 -2.52
N VAL A 157 45.45 12.49 -1.44
CA VAL A 157 44.06 12.46 -0.95
C VAL A 157 43.10 13.18 -1.91
N LEU A 158 43.50 14.31 -2.51
CA LEU A 158 42.71 14.99 -3.54
C LEU A 158 42.39 14.04 -4.72
N TRP A 159 43.37 13.26 -5.16
CA TRP A 159 43.17 12.22 -6.16
C TRP A 159 42.17 11.15 -5.70
N LEU A 160 42.34 10.61 -4.50
CA LEU A 160 41.44 9.59 -3.92
C LEU A 160 40.01 10.10 -3.79
N ARG A 161 39.82 11.34 -3.35
CA ARG A 161 38.51 12.03 -3.27
C ARG A 161 37.79 12.02 -4.62
N HIS A 162 38.50 12.39 -5.70
CA HIS A 162 37.94 12.38 -7.04
C HIS A 162 37.64 10.96 -7.53
N MET A 163 38.52 10.00 -7.24
CA MET A 163 38.36 8.60 -7.65
C MET A 163 37.20 7.89 -6.92
N CYS A 164 36.93 8.23 -5.66
CA CYS A 164 35.76 7.80 -4.88
C CYS A 164 34.40 8.34 -5.40
N SER A 165 34.36 9.05 -6.54
CA SER A 165 33.11 9.43 -7.23
C SER A 165 32.38 8.25 -7.90
N HIS A 166 33.05 7.13 -8.16
CA HIS A 166 32.44 5.93 -8.73
C HIS A 166 32.43 4.77 -7.73
N PHE A 167 31.36 3.96 -7.76
CA PHE A 167 31.15 2.85 -6.84
C PHE A 167 32.27 1.80 -6.87
N SER A 168 32.67 1.33 -8.05
CA SER A 168 33.73 0.30 -8.18
C SER A 168 35.06 0.74 -7.56
N THR A 169 35.49 1.97 -7.86
CA THR A 169 36.72 2.54 -7.31
C THR A 169 36.63 2.74 -5.80
N LYS A 170 35.48 3.18 -5.29
CA LYS A 170 35.22 3.35 -3.85
C LYS A 170 35.37 2.04 -3.09
N SER A 171 34.77 0.95 -3.59
CA SER A 171 34.89 -0.38 -2.97
C SER A 171 36.34 -0.87 -2.97
N GLN A 172 37.08 -0.68 -4.07
CA GLN A 172 38.50 -1.03 -4.14
C GLN A 172 39.36 -0.20 -3.17
N ILE A 173 39.15 1.12 -3.12
CA ILE A 173 39.84 2.03 -2.20
C ILE A 173 39.54 1.65 -0.72
N ALA A 174 38.28 1.34 -0.39
CA ALA A 174 37.90 0.92 0.96
C ALA A 174 38.56 -0.40 1.39
N SER A 175 38.69 -1.37 0.48
CA SER A 175 39.35 -2.66 0.76
C SER A 175 40.86 -2.59 0.99
N LEU A 176 41.50 -1.45 0.67
CA LEU A 176 42.95 -1.23 0.78
C LEU A 176 43.34 -0.48 2.07
N ASN A 177 42.55 -0.61 3.14
CA ASN A 177 42.80 -0.06 4.49
C ASN A 177 43.04 1.47 4.54
N VAL A 178 42.58 2.22 3.52
CA VAL A 178 42.81 3.66 3.39
C VAL A 178 42.25 4.50 4.55
N LEU A 179 41.25 3.99 5.26
CA LEU A 179 40.59 4.69 6.35
C LEU A 179 41.56 5.02 7.50
N GLN A 180 42.54 4.16 7.78
CA GLN A 180 43.51 4.39 8.86
C GLN A 180 44.44 5.60 8.55
N PRO A 181 45.08 5.71 7.37
CA PRO A 181 45.74 6.94 6.94
C PRO A 181 44.82 8.17 6.97
N LEU A 182 43.58 8.08 6.45
CA LEU A 182 42.68 9.23 6.38
C LEU A 182 42.27 9.74 7.77
N ILE A 183 41.98 8.85 8.73
CA ILE A 183 41.65 9.21 10.12
C ILE A 183 42.82 9.90 10.83
N ARG A 184 44.07 9.57 10.47
CA ARG A 184 45.25 10.31 10.96
C ARG A 184 45.29 11.71 10.34
N LEU A 185 45.16 11.82 9.01
CA LEU A 185 45.32 13.07 8.27
C LEU A 185 44.29 14.15 8.63
N ILE A 186 43.08 13.80 9.10
CA ILE A 186 42.08 14.78 9.56
C ILE A 186 42.44 15.48 10.89
N ASN A 187 43.51 15.06 11.57
CA ASN A 187 44.04 15.75 12.76
C ASN A 187 45.20 16.71 12.44
N GLU A 188 45.74 16.69 11.22
CA GLU A 188 46.78 17.63 10.77
C GLU A 188 46.25 19.06 10.70
N ASN A 189 47.10 20.07 10.85
CA ASN A 189 46.63 21.47 10.90
C ASN A 189 46.17 22.06 9.55
N ASP A 190 46.50 21.41 8.43
CA ASP A 190 46.24 21.95 7.10
C ASP A 190 44.75 21.81 6.68
N PRO A 191 44.06 22.92 6.32
CA PRO A 191 42.63 22.89 6.00
C PRO A 191 42.28 22.11 4.73
N ASP A 192 43.11 22.18 3.69
CA ASP A 192 42.83 21.54 2.40
C ASP A 192 43.06 20.03 2.49
N LEU A 193 44.11 19.59 3.17
CA LEU A 193 44.36 18.20 3.55
C LEU A 193 43.20 17.63 4.39
N LYS A 194 42.79 18.34 5.45
CA LYS A 194 41.61 17.96 6.27
C LYS A 194 40.36 17.81 5.42
N PHE A 195 40.04 18.81 4.60
CA PHE A 195 38.85 18.83 3.77
C PHE A 195 38.85 17.69 2.76
N ASN A 196 39.98 17.43 2.11
CA ASN A 196 40.13 16.32 1.17
C ASN A 196 40.02 14.96 1.88
N ALA A 197 40.61 14.81 3.08
CA ALA A 197 40.55 13.56 3.85
C ALA A 197 39.13 13.28 4.36
N LEU A 198 38.47 14.26 4.98
CA LEU A 198 37.06 14.17 5.38
C LEU A 198 36.14 13.91 4.17
N SER A 199 36.35 14.59 3.04
CA SER A 199 35.57 14.39 1.81
C SER A 199 35.74 12.99 1.19
N THR A 200 36.88 12.34 1.45
CA THR A 200 37.16 10.97 1.03
C THR A 200 36.50 9.97 1.98
N ILE A 201 36.60 10.21 3.30
CA ILE A 201 35.88 9.42 4.32
C ILE A 201 34.36 9.49 4.07
N ASP A 202 33.78 10.68 3.89
CA ASP A 202 32.36 10.86 3.60
C ASP A 202 31.89 9.99 2.42
N ARG A 203 32.64 10.02 1.31
CA ARG A 203 32.34 9.20 0.13
C ARG A 203 32.41 7.72 0.42
N ILE A 204 33.41 7.28 1.19
CA ILE A 204 33.59 5.87 1.57
C ILE A 204 32.45 5.40 2.48
N LEU A 205 31.96 6.25 3.40
CA LEU A 205 30.83 5.97 4.31
C LEU A 205 29.48 5.73 3.60
N ASP A 206 29.37 5.93 2.29
CA ASP A 206 28.20 5.45 1.53
C ASP A 206 28.10 3.91 1.56
N ASP A 207 29.24 3.20 1.65
CA ASP A 207 29.28 1.78 2.00
C ASP A 207 28.96 1.58 3.50
N PHE A 208 28.19 0.55 3.81
CA PHE A 208 27.76 0.25 5.18
C PHE A 208 28.88 -0.39 6.00
N ASN A 209 29.71 -1.25 5.41
CA ASN A 209 30.80 -1.92 6.14
C ASN A 209 31.88 -0.91 6.58
N SER A 210 32.17 0.07 5.74
CA SER A 210 33.09 1.16 6.06
C SER A 210 32.71 1.95 7.33
N ARG A 211 31.42 1.93 7.73
CA ARG A 211 30.94 2.59 8.97
C ARG A 211 31.36 1.85 10.24
N SER A 212 31.51 0.52 10.19
CA SER A 212 32.05 -0.24 11.33
C SER A 212 33.57 -0.11 11.40
N ILE A 213 34.26 -0.09 10.24
CA ILE A 213 35.71 0.10 10.18
C ILE A 213 36.09 1.46 10.79
N VAL A 214 35.38 2.56 10.46
CA VAL A 214 35.66 3.87 11.09
C VAL A 214 35.46 3.85 12.61
N ARG A 215 34.53 3.05 13.14
CA ARG A 215 34.37 2.84 14.59
C ARG A 215 35.53 2.05 15.18
N GLU A 216 35.90 0.92 14.57
CA GLU A 216 36.97 0.03 15.03
C GLU A 216 38.34 0.71 15.04
N LEU A 217 38.55 1.67 14.12
CA LEU A 217 39.74 2.53 14.07
C LEU A 217 39.66 3.79 14.98
N ASN A 218 38.63 3.88 15.84
CA ASN A 218 38.34 5.04 16.71
C ASN A 218 38.22 6.38 15.96
N GLY A 219 37.87 6.36 14.66
CA GLY A 219 37.82 7.54 13.80
C GLY A 219 36.64 8.48 14.03
N ILE A 220 35.63 8.05 14.80
CA ILE A 220 34.43 8.86 15.09
C ILE A 220 34.80 10.13 15.89
N GLU A 221 35.65 10.02 16.90
CA GLU A 221 36.05 11.20 17.70
C GLU A 221 36.92 12.19 16.91
N PRO A 222 37.96 11.80 16.14
CA PRO A 222 38.65 12.68 15.20
C PRO A 222 37.73 13.41 14.20
N ILE A 223 36.69 12.76 13.68
CA ILE A 223 35.69 13.39 12.81
C ILE A 223 34.90 14.44 13.61
N LEU A 224 34.35 14.06 14.77
CA LEU A 224 33.59 14.95 15.66
C LEU A 224 34.42 16.17 16.14
N ASN A 225 35.72 15.98 16.40
CA ASN A 225 36.63 17.04 16.83
C ASN A 225 36.84 18.14 15.78
N ASN A 226 36.54 17.88 14.50
CA ASN A 226 36.60 18.87 13.42
C ASN A 226 35.29 19.68 13.25
N LEU A 227 34.26 19.43 14.07
CA LEU A 227 33.03 20.24 14.09
C LEU A 227 33.29 21.71 14.52
N LYS A 228 34.37 21.96 15.26
CA LYS A 228 34.84 23.30 15.69
C LYS A 228 35.67 24.06 14.64
N SER A 229 35.69 23.60 13.39
CA SER A 229 36.51 24.19 12.31
C SER A 229 35.93 25.53 11.84
N ASP A 230 36.77 26.55 11.70
CA ASP A 230 36.39 27.87 11.16
C ASP A 230 35.98 27.84 9.68
N TYR A 231 36.25 26.72 8.97
CA TYR A 231 35.91 26.51 7.57
C TYR A 231 34.56 25.79 7.40
N PRO A 232 33.51 26.44 6.83
CA PRO A 232 32.17 25.85 6.68
C PRO A 232 32.15 24.55 5.87
N GLN A 233 33.00 24.43 4.84
CA GLN A 233 33.07 23.22 4.00
C GLN A 233 33.57 22.00 4.81
N ILE A 234 34.41 22.22 5.82
CA ILE A 234 34.88 21.17 6.74
C ILE A 234 33.75 20.77 7.68
N THR A 235 33.07 21.72 8.32
CA THR A 235 31.99 21.41 9.28
C THR A 235 30.76 20.78 8.62
N GLU A 236 30.42 21.20 7.39
CA GLU A 236 29.44 20.53 6.53
C GLU A 236 29.82 19.06 6.26
N THR A 237 31.06 18.81 5.85
CA THR A 237 31.56 17.46 5.58
C THR A 237 31.56 16.60 6.85
N VAL A 238 31.92 17.17 8.02
CA VAL A 238 31.81 16.49 9.32
C VAL A 238 30.37 16.11 9.63
N CYS A 239 29.40 17.01 9.42
CA CYS A 239 27.99 16.72 9.66
C CYS A 239 27.48 15.60 8.72
N ASN A 240 27.89 15.59 7.46
CA ASN A 240 27.56 14.53 6.50
C ASN A 240 28.17 13.17 6.91
N CYS A 241 29.43 13.15 7.35
CA CYS A 241 30.07 11.96 7.93
C CYS A 241 29.29 11.45 9.16
N LEU A 242 28.96 12.33 10.11
CA LEU A 242 28.21 11.97 11.33
C LEU A 242 26.80 11.48 10.99
N GLN A 243 26.12 12.08 10.02
CA GLN A 243 24.81 11.62 9.54
C GLN A 243 24.87 10.19 9.01
N LYS A 244 25.88 9.87 8.17
CA LYS A 244 26.09 8.53 7.63
C LYS A 244 26.48 7.54 8.73
N LEU A 245 27.43 7.90 9.60
CA LEU A 245 27.87 7.07 10.73
C LEU A 245 26.72 6.71 11.67
N ALA A 246 25.88 7.68 12.04
CA ALA A 246 24.72 7.50 12.92
C ALA A 246 23.59 6.63 12.34
N THR A 247 23.71 6.12 11.11
CA THR A 247 22.80 5.08 10.59
C THR A 247 23.07 3.69 11.18
N ASP A 248 24.29 3.40 11.65
CA ASP A 248 24.62 2.18 12.39
C ASP A 248 24.29 2.37 13.88
N PRO A 249 23.41 1.55 14.49
CA PRO A 249 23.10 1.64 15.92
C PRO A 249 24.32 1.60 16.84
N ASN A 250 25.35 0.81 16.53
CA ASN A 250 26.56 0.72 17.34
C ASN A 250 27.38 2.02 17.29
N ASN A 251 27.32 2.75 16.17
CA ASN A 251 27.93 4.06 16.06
C ASN A 251 27.16 5.12 16.84
N ARG A 252 25.83 4.99 16.99
CA ARG A 252 25.02 5.90 17.84
C ARG A 252 25.49 5.84 19.29
N VAL A 253 25.73 4.63 19.81
CA VAL A 253 26.28 4.39 21.15
C VAL A 253 27.64 5.08 21.30
N VAL A 254 28.59 4.83 20.38
CA VAL A 254 29.92 5.47 20.46
C VAL A 254 29.85 7.00 20.35
N ILE A 255 29.02 7.55 19.45
CA ILE A 255 28.83 9.02 19.31
C ILE A 255 28.25 9.63 20.59
N ARG A 256 27.31 8.95 21.24
CA ARG A 256 26.75 9.36 22.53
C ARG A 256 27.80 9.32 23.64
N ASP A 257 28.53 8.22 23.76
CA ASP A 257 29.46 7.97 24.87
C ASP A 257 30.69 8.92 24.84
N ILE A 258 31.09 9.43 23.67
CA ILE A 258 32.11 10.49 23.52
C ILE A 258 31.57 11.92 23.69
N GLY A 259 30.30 12.08 24.09
CA GLY A 259 29.64 13.37 24.29
C GLY A 259 29.26 14.09 22.99
N GLY A 260 29.08 13.36 21.89
CA GLY A 260 28.80 13.94 20.57
C GLY A 260 27.46 14.65 20.46
N LEU A 261 26.44 14.22 21.23
CA LEU A 261 25.13 14.88 21.26
C LEU A 261 25.23 16.33 21.75
N ASP A 262 25.90 16.56 22.88
CA ASP A 262 26.05 17.89 23.46
C ASP A 262 26.88 18.79 22.52
N ARG A 263 28.03 18.30 22.01
CA ARG A 263 28.87 19.03 21.04
C ARG A 263 28.09 19.43 19.78
N MET A 264 27.18 18.59 19.29
CA MET A 264 26.34 18.87 18.12
C MET A 264 25.23 19.88 18.42
N ILE A 265 24.65 19.85 19.63
CA ILE A 265 23.64 20.80 20.10
C ILE A 265 24.26 22.18 20.36
N ASP A 266 25.45 22.24 20.94
CA ASP A 266 26.23 23.47 21.12
C ASP A 266 26.63 24.07 19.76
N PHE A 267 27.07 23.25 18.81
CA PHE A 267 27.43 23.68 17.45
C PHE A 267 26.26 24.36 16.72
N ILE A 268 25.05 23.79 16.76
CA ILE A 268 23.86 24.48 16.22
C ILE A 268 23.37 25.61 17.12
N GLY A 269 23.76 25.61 18.41
CA GLY A 269 23.55 26.71 19.34
C GLY A 269 24.15 28.03 18.84
N ALA A 270 25.30 27.98 18.16
CA ALA A 270 26.05 29.12 17.68
C ALA A 270 25.39 29.85 16.49
N ASP A 271 25.57 31.18 16.43
CA ASP A 271 24.90 32.06 15.46
C ASP A 271 25.55 32.09 14.07
N ASP A 272 26.80 31.66 13.97
CA ASP A 272 27.68 31.64 12.79
C ASP A 272 27.60 30.33 11.98
N THR A 273 27.02 29.27 12.54
CA THR A 273 26.95 27.92 11.93
C THR A 273 25.67 27.67 11.13
N LYS A 274 24.81 28.68 10.95
CA LYS A 274 23.43 28.57 10.41
C LYS A 274 23.32 27.84 9.08
N ASP A 275 24.27 28.04 8.17
CA ASP A 275 24.29 27.38 6.85
C ASP A 275 24.46 25.85 6.95
N VAL A 276 25.03 25.36 8.06
CA VAL A 276 25.33 23.95 8.31
C VAL A 276 24.32 23.28 9.26
N HIS A 277 23.45 24.05 9.92
CA HIS A 277 22.45 23.54 10.89
C HIS A 277 21.61 22.37 10.36
N VAL A 278 21.21 22.43 9.08
CA VAL A 278 20.40 21.37 8.43
C VAL A 278 21.12 20.02 8.43
N HIS A 279 22.43 20.01 8.12
CA HIS A 279 23.24 18.78 8.09
C HIS A 279 23.44 18.23 9.51
N CYS A 280 23.73 19.10 10.48
CA CYS A 280 23.86 18.67 11.88
C CYS A 280 22.53 18.12 12.45
N LEU A 281 21.40 18.78 12.17
CA LEU A 281 20.06 18.30 12.55
C LEU A 281 19.71 16.96 11.90
N ASN A 282 20.13 16.70 10.65
CA ASN A 282 19.94 15.39 10.01
C ASN A 282 20.78 14.28 10.67
N ALA A 283 21.96 14.61 11.22
CA ALA A 283 22.75 13.67 12.00
C ALA A 283 22.14 13.42 13.39
N LEU A 284 21.70 14.48 14.10
CA LEU A 284 20.92 14.37 15.34
C LEU A 284 19.65 13.52 15.13
N ALA A 285 18.93 13.71 14.02
CA ALA A 285 17.74 12.94 13.67
C ALA A 285 17.97 11.42 13.64
N ASN A 286 19.18 10.97 13.28
CA ASN A 286 19.54 9.57 13.28
C ASN A 286 19.95 9.08 14.69
N LEU A 287 20.60 9.94 15.49
CA LEU A 287 20.97 9.63 16.88
C LEU A 287 19.73 9.51 17.79
N LEU A 288 18.75 10.40 17.63
CA LEU A 288 17.52 10.47 18.44
C LEU A 288 16.48 9.38 18.13
N GLU A 289 16.73 8.53 17.13
CA GLU A 289 16.05 7.24 17.03
C GLU A 289 16.48 6.26 18.14
N ASP A 290 17.63 6.48 18.79
CA ASP A 290 17.94 5.82 20.05
C ASP A 290 17.25 6.53 21.24
N THR A 291 16.77 5.74 22.20
CA THR A 291 16.00 6.26 23.34
C THR A 291 16.93 6.85 24.40
N GLU A 292 18.04 6.17 24.70
CA GLU A 292 19.07 6.67 25.62
C GLU A 292 19.68 8.00 25.12
N CYS A 293 19.81 8.20 23.80
CA CYS A 293 20.17 9.49 23.22
C CYS A 293 19.13 10.58 23.48
N LEU A 294 17.83 10.26 23.40
CA LEU A 294 16.76 11.23 23.65
C LEU A 294 16.66 11.58 25.15
N ASP A 295 16.79 10.59 26.03
CA ASP A 295 16.84 10.78 27.48
C ASP A 295 18.00 11.70 27.87
N LEU A 296 19.20 11.50 27.28
CA LEU A 296 20.36 12.35 27.52
C LEU A 296 20.11 13.80 27.10
N ILE A 297 19.60 14.04 25.88
CA ILE A 297 19.33 15.43 25.46
C ILE A 297 18.16 16.07 26.21
N GLN A 298 17.24 15.29 26.78
CA GLN A 298 16.22 15.80 27.69
C GLN A 298 16.85 16.24 29.01
N ALA A 299 17.70 15.40 29.62
CA ALA A 299 18.40 15.70 30.87
C ALA A 299 19.33 16.92 30.74
N ASN A 300 20.07 17.02 29.64
CA ASN A 300 21.00 18.12 29.37
C ASN A 300 20.30 19.39 28.82
N GLY A 301 18.96 19.39 28.68
CA GLY A 301 18.18 20.52 28.20
C GLY A 301 18.23 20.76 26.69
N GLY A 302 19.06 20.03 25.94
CA GLY A 302 19.17 20.08 24.48
C GLY A 302 17.87 19.82 23.73
N LEU A 303 16.93 19.05 24.30
CA LEU A 303 15.58 18.88 23.77
C LEU A 303 14.82 20.21 23.67
N LYS A 304 14.98 21.13 24.63
CA LYS A 304 14.38 22.46 24.57
C LYS A 304 14.96 23.28 23.42
N ARG A 305 16.25 23.13 23.13
CA ARG A 305 16.91 23.78 21.98
C ARG A 305 16.39 23.23 20.66
N LEU A 306 16.15 21.92 20.56
CA LEU A 306 15.49 21.31 19.39
C LEU A 306 14.06 21.85 19.18
N MET A 307 13.30 22.04 20.27
CA MET A 307 11.97 22.65 20.23
C MET A 307 12.00 24.14 19.82
N GLN A 308 13.02 24.90 20.22
CA GLN A 308 13.23 26.28 19.74
C GLN A 308 13.48 26.34 18.24
N PHE A 309 14.23 25.40 17.65
CA PHE A 309 14.43 25.37 16.18
C PHE A 309 13.14 25.13 15.40
N VAL A 310 12.17 24.43 15.99
CA VAL A 310 10.83 24.28 15.42
C VAL A 310 10.06 25.60 15.51
N GLN A 311 10.04 26.22 16.70
CA GLN A 311 9.16 27.36 17.00
C GLN A 311 9.69 28.69 16.46
N ASP A 312 10.98 28.98 16.66
CA ASP A 312 11.54 30.33 16.58
C ASP A 312 12.53 30.54 15.42
N SER A 313 12.89 29.49 14.68
CA SER A 313 13.89 29.59 13.61
C SER A 313 13.35 30.35 12.40
N ALA A 314 14.03 31.44 12.04
CA ALA A 314 13.74 32.23 10.84
C ALA A 314 14.09 31.52 9.52
N LEU A 315 14.73 30.34 9.57
CA LEU A 315 15.14 29.57 8.39
C LEU A 315 14.20 28.35 8.20
N PRO A 316 13.33 28.33 7.17
CA PRO A 316 12.39 27.23 6.93
C PRO A 316 13.07 25.86 6.79
N ALA A 317 14.27 25.82 6.18
CA ALA A 317 15.04 24.58 6.05
C ALA A 317 15.44 23.99 7.42
N VAL A 318 15.74 24.84 8.40
CA VAL A 318 16.09 24.45 9.78
C VAL A 318 14.85 24.00 10.54
N GLN A 319 13.71 24.72 10.43
CA GLN A 319 12.43 24.27 10.99
C GLN A 319 12.02 22.89 10.46
N ALA A 320 12.11 22.69 9.13
CA ALA A 320 11.79 21.43 8.48
C ALA A 320 12.75 20.29 8.90
N ALA A 321 14.04 20.58 9.10
CA ALA A 321 15.02 19.60 9.59
C ALA A 321 14.75 19.21 11.06
N ALA A 322 14.47 20.19 11.93
CA ALA A 322 14.13 19.94 13.33
C ALA A 322 12.83 19.13 13.49
N ALA A 323 11.78 19.49 12.73
CA ALA A 323 10.53 18.73 12.68
C ALA A 323 10.74 17.28 12.18
N LYS A 324 11.58 17.08 11.15
CA LYS A 324 11.97 15.73 10.68
C LYS A 324 12.76 14.95 11.74
N ALA A 325 13.63 15.60 12.52
CA ALA A 325 14.37 14.96 13.60
C ALA A 325 13.43 14.44 14.70
N ILE A 326 12.51 15.28 15.17
CA ILE A 326 11.48 14.91 16.14
C ILE A 326 10.59 13.79 15.56
N GLY A 327 10.12 13.93 14.31
CA GLY A 327 9.27 12.93 13.65
C GLY A 327 9.93 11.55 13.47
N ARG A 328 11.26 11.49 13.26
CA ARG A 328 11.99 10.21 13.25
C ARG A 328 12.12 9.62 14.65
N ALA A 329 12.53 10.43 15.62
CA ALA A 329 12.66 10.00 17.01
C ALA A 329 11.32 9.48 17.58
N ALA A 330 10.20 10.12 17.23
CA ALA A 330 8.83 9.74 17.59
C ALA A 330 8.36 8.39 17.01
N ARG A 331 9.16 7.68 16.19
CA ARG A 331 8.84 6.31 15.74
C ARG A 331 8.88 5.30 16.89
N LYS A 332 9.66 5.56 17.94
CA LYS A 332 9.66 4.74 19.16
C LYS A 332 8.55 5.19 20.11
N PRO A 333 7.70 4.27 20.64
CA PRO A 333 6.64 4.62 21.59
C PRO A 333 7.12 5.35 22.84
N GLN A 334 8.29 5.00 23.37
CA GLN A 334 8.92 5.65 24.53
C GLN A 334 9.22 7.13 24.23
N ASN A 335 9.87 7.39 23.09
CA ASN A 335 10.25 8.72 22.64
C ASN A 335 9.01 9.62 22.42
N ARG A 336 7.87 9.07 21.97
CA ARG A 336 6.61 9.82 21.85
C ARG A 336 6.15 10.43 23.17
N LYS A 337 6.32 9.72 24.29
CA LYS A 337 5.94 10.24 25.62
C LYS A 337 6.76 11.48 25.99
N ILE A 338 8.07 11.42 25.78
CA ILE A 338 9.01 12.52 26.03
C ILE A 338 8.65 13.77 25.20
N PHE A 339 8.31 13.60 23.92
CA PHE A 339 7.88 14.72 23.08
C PHE A 339 6.51 15.29 23.50
N SER A 340 5.58 14.43 23.93
CA SER A 340 4.26 14.87 24.44
C SER A 340 4.38 15.68 25.73
N GLU A 341 5.33 15.33 26.61
CA GLU A 341 5.69 16.10 27.80
C GLU A 341 6.37 17.47 27.49
N GLN A 342 6.64 17.78 26.22
CA GLN A 342 7.22 19.05 25.75
C GLN A 342 6.31 19.79 24.73
N ASP A 343 5.00 19.49 24.71
CA ASP A 343 4.02 20.06 23.78
C ASP A 343 4.41 19.93 22.29
N ALA A 344 5.11 18.86 21.90
CA ALA A 344 5.62 18.72 20.54
C ALA A 344 4.50 18.65 19.49
N GLU A 345 3.37 18.03 19.82
CA GLU A 345 2.17 18.00 18.98
C GLU A 345 1.68 19.41 18.66
N ARG A 346 1.59 20.29 19.66
CA ARG A 346 1.17 21.69 19.48
C ARG A 346 2.16 22.44 18.59
N ALA A 347 3.45 22.27 18.81
CA ALA A 347 4.48 22.90 17.99
C ALA A 347 4.42 22.44 16.52
N MET A 348 4.17 21.15 16.27
CA MET A 348 3.98 20.63 14.90
C MET A 348 2.69 21.15 14.26
N VAL A 349 1.59 21.30 15.00
CA VAL A 349 0.38 21.91 14.45
C VAL A 349 0.61 23.39 14.09
N CYS A 350 1.33 24.16 14.93
CA CYS A 350 1.72 25.54 14.58
C CYS A 350 2.55 25.59 13.28
N LEU A 351 3.44 24.63 13.02
CA LEU A 351 4.20 24.57 11.77
C LEU A 351 3.34 24.33 10.51
N LEU A 352 2.14 23.77 10.62
CA LEU A 352 1.22 23.65 9.48
C LEU A 352 0.77 25.02 8.95
N LEU A 353 0.84 26.07 9.78
CA LEU A 353 0.49 27.44 9.44
C LEU A 353 1.64 28.20 8.74
N SER A 354 2.85 27.65 8.70
CA SER A 354 3.99 28.22 7.96
C SER A 354 3.64 28.47 6.50
N GLU A 355 4.20 29.50 5.87
CA GLU A 355 4.02 29.72 4.42
C GLU A 355 4.81 28.75 3.55
N ASN A 356 5.82 28.08 4.12
CA ASN A 356 6.73 27.19 3.40
C ASN A 356 6.21 25.74 3.36
N ASP A 357 6.04 25.19 2.16
CA ASP A 357 5.50 23.83 1.98
C ASP A 357 6.43 22.71 2.50
N ASP A 358 7.76 22.86 2.48
CA ASP A 358 8.67 21.84 3.03
C ASP A 358 8.57 21.77 4.57
N VAL A 359 8.29 22.90 5.23
CA VAL A 359 7.99 22.97 6.67
C VAL A 359 6.65 22.29 6.97
N ARG A 360 5.59 22.61 6.20
CA ARG A 360 4.27 21.95 6.33
C ARG A 360 4.37 20.44 6.11
N ILE A 361 5.12 19.99 5.10
CA ILE A 361 5.34 18.57 4.80
C ILE A 361 6.08 17.89 5.95
N ALA A 362 7.14 18.51 6.50
CA ALA A 362 7.87 17.99 7.66
C ALA A 362 6.96 17.85 8.89
N ALA A 363 6.12 18.85 9.15
CA ALA A 363 5.14 18.82 10.23
C ALA A 363 4.07 17.74 10.03
N CYS A 364 3.50 17.60 8.83
CA CYS A 364 2.57 16.52 8.49
C CYS A 364 3.19 15.13 8.73
N GLN A 365 4.46 14.94 8.33
CA GLN A 365 5.19 13.69 8.55
C GLN A 365 5.42 13.40 10.03
N ALA A 366 5.78 14.41 10.84
CA ALA A 366 5.94 14.26 12.28
C ALA A 366 4.60 13.95 12.97
N LEU A 367 3.54 14.70 12.64
CA LEU A 367 2.18 14.48 13.16
C LEU A 367 1.64 13.09 12.82
N ALA A 368 1.90 12.58 11.62
CA ALA A 368 1.49 11.22 11.23
C ALA A 368 2.12 10.15 12.14
N VAL A 369 3.40 10.29 12.50
CA VAL A 369 4.10 9.36 13.39
C VAL A 369 3.66 9.55 14.85
N MET A 370 3.49 10.79 15.31
CA MET A 370 2.96 11.08 16.66
C MET A 370 1.54 10.52 16.84
N ALA A 371 0.69 10.62 15.81
CA ALA A 371 -0.66 10.08 15.77
C ALA A 371 -0.75 8.55 15.78
N GLU A 372 0.35 7.80 15.93
CA GLU A 372 0.30 6.41 16.38
C GLU A 372 -0.05 6.30 17.89
N SER A 373 0.15 7.35 18.68
CA SER A 373 -0.28 7.41 20.09
C SER A 373 -1.71 7.94 20.23
N LEU A 374 -2.56 7.24 20.98
CA LEU A 374 -3.94 7.67 21.26
C LEU A 374 -3.99 9.05 21.95
N THR A 375 -3.08 9.34 22.87
CA THR A 375 -3.03 10.64 23.56
C THR A 375 -2.70 11.77 22.58
N SER A 376 -1.68 11.58 21.74
CA SER A 376 -1.29 12.55 20.72
C SER A 376 -2.39 12.79 19.70
N ARG A 377 -3.23 11.79 19.36
CA ARG A 377 -4.42 11.99 18.51
C ARG A 377 -5.39 13.01 19.09
N GLU A 378 -5.60 12.99 20.40
CA GLU A 378 -6.47 13.93 21.11
C GLU A 378 -5.80 15.31 21.24
N THR A 379 -4.52 15.36 21.63
CA THR A 379 -3.75 16.61 21.71
C THR A 379 -3.69 17.34 20.36
N ILE A 380 -3.48 16.64 19.25
CA ILE A 380 -3.45 17.24 17.90
C ILE A 380 -4.82 17.81 17.51
N ARG A 381 -5.92 17.10 17.82
CA ARG A 381 -7.28 17.62 17.60
C ARG A 381 -7.53 18.88 18.44
N ASN A 382 -7.19 18.85 19.73
CA ASN A 382 -7.46 19.94 20.67
C ASN A 382 -6.70 21.25 20.34
N HIS A 383 -5.75 21.22 19.39
CA HIS A 383 -5.03 22.38 18.86
C HIS A 383 -5.42 22.71 17.41
N ASP A 384 -6.65 22.37 16.98
CA ASP A 384 -7.19 22.59 15.62
C ASP A 384 -6.47 21.84 14.49
N GLY A 385 -5.63 20.85 14.82
CA GLY A 385 -4.84 20.11 13.83
C GLY A 385 -5.67 19.37 12.78
N ILE A 386 -6.90 18.93 13.12
CA ILE A 386 -7.82 18.31 12.16
C ILE A 386 -8.30 19.33 11.11
N LEU A 387 -8.76 20.51 11.54
CA LEU A 387 -9.16 21.60 10.66
C LEU A 387 -8.00 22.02 9.74
N THR A 388 -6.80 22.24 10.28
CA THR A 388 -5.64 22.64 9.47
C THR A 388 -5.25 21.57 8.47
N LEU A 389 -5.26 20.28 8.83
CA LEU A 389 -4.98 19.19 7.90
C LEU A 389 -6.04 19.06 6.79
N VAL A 390 -7.33 19.28 7.09
CA VAL A 390 -8.40 19.34 6.06
C VAL A 390 -8.15 20.48 5.06
N GLN A 391 -7.63 21.63 5.52
CA GLN A 391 -7.24 22.73 4.63
C GLN A 391 -5.99 22.39 3.80
N MET A 392 -5.01 21.65 4.34
CA MET A 392 -3.81 21.23 3.61
C MET A 392 -4.12 20.18 2.53
N MET A 393 -5.07 19.27 2.78
CA MET A 393 -5.56 18.28 1.81
C MET A 393 -6.20 18.90 0.55
N GLN A 394 -6.56 20.19 0.60
CA GLN A 394 -7.16 20.94 -0.52
C GLN A 394 -6.14 21.79 -1.31
N LYS A 395 -4.86 21.80 -0.94
CA LYS A 395 -3.81 22.58 -1.63
C LYS A 395 -3.29 21.86 -2.87
N ASP A 396 -2.87 22.60 -3.90
CA ASP A 396 -2.43 21.99 -5.17
C ASP A 396 -1.19 21.07 -5.02
N ASN A 397 -0.29 21.37 -4.07
CA ASN A 397 0.95 20.63 -3.84
C ASN A 397 0.70 19.12 -3.54
N PRO A 398 1.09 18.19 -4.44
CA PRO A 398 0.77 16.77 -4.28
C PRO A 398 1.45 16.11 -3.06
N ARG A 399 2.64 16.57 -2.66
CA ARG A 399 3.32 16.02 -1.47
C ARG A 399 2.65 16.48 -0.18
N LEU A 400 2.20 17.73 -0.13
CA LEU A 400 1.46 18.27 1.02
C LEU A 400 0.12 17.54 1.19
N ARG A 401 -0.61 17.28 0.09
CA ARG A 401 -1.84 16.46 0.11
C ARG A 401 -1.58 15.04 0.58
N GLU A 402 -0.57 14.35 0.03
CA GLU A 402 -0.18 13.00 0.45
C GLU A 402 0.08 12.91 1.96
N PHE A 403 0.96 13.76 2.50
CA PHE A 403 1.37 13.66 3.90
C PHE A 403 0.31 14.19 4.88
N SER A 404 -0.52 15.16 4.50
CA SER A 404 -1.67 15.58 5.32
C SER A 404 -2.76 14.50 5.38
N THR A 405 -3.01 13.80 4.27
CA THR A 405 -3.94 12.65 4.23
C THR A 405 -3.40 11.47 5.04
N LEU A 406 -2.09 11.20 4.97
CA LEU A 406 -1.44 10.20 5.84
C LEU A 406 -1.66 10.53 7.32
N ALA A 407 -1.39 11.78 7.73
CA ALA A 407 -1.60 12.22 9.11
C ALA A 407 -3.07 12.04 9.54
N MET A 408 -4.03 12.42 8.68
CA MET A 408 -5.46 12.22 8.94
C MET A 408 -5.85 10.75 9.10
N SER A 409 -5.27 9.85 8.30
CA SER A 409 -5.53 8.40 8.38
C SER A 409 -5.08 7.81 9.73
N ASN A 410 -3.98 8.31 10.31
CA ASN A 410 -3.53 7.90 11.64
C ASN A 410 -4.32 8.59 12.75
N LEU A 411 -4.72 9.86 12.58
CA LEU A 411 -5.53 10.61 13.56
C LEU A 411 -6.94 10.03 13.75
N THR A 412 -7.55 9.50 12.69
CA THR A 412 -8.89 8.90 12.74
C THR A 412 -8.90 7.46 13.23
N GLN A 413 -7.76 6.76 13.22
CA GLN A 413 -7.67 5.36 13.57
C GLN A 413 -8.18 5.11 14.99
N SER A 414 -9.22 4.29 15.13
CA SER A 414 -9.82 3.93 16.43
C SER A 414 -10.20 5.13 17.31
N ASN A 415 -10.47 6.31 16.73
CA ASN A 415 -10.78 7.53 17.47
C ASN A 415 -12.08 8.18 16.92
N PRO A 416 -13.26 7.83 17.48
CA PRO A 416 -14.55 8.36 17.03
C PRO A 416 -14.69 9.88 17.22
N ASN A 417 -13.99 10.45 18.21
CA ASN A 417 -13.99 11.89 18.47
C ASN A 417 -13.32 12.66 17.33
N ASN A 418 -12.18 12.16 16.85
CA ASN A 418 -11.48 12.73 15.69
C ASN A 418 -12.26 12.52 14.38
N VAL A 419 -12.98 11.40 14.25
CA VAL A 419 -13.87 11.14 13.09
C VAL A 419 -15.04 12.15 13.04
N ARG A 420 -15.62 12.53 14.18
CA ARG A 420 -16.70 13.53 14.24
C ARG A 420 -16.20 14.93 13.89
N GLU A 421 -15.09 15.35 14.49
CA GLU A 421 -14.42 16.61 14.15
C GLU A 421 -14.13 16.68 12.64
N LEU A 422 -13.59 15.60 12.05
CA LEU A 422 -13.33 15.53 10.61
C LEU A 422 -14.59 15.69 9.76
N GLN A 423 -15.75 15.19 10.21
CA GLN A 423 -17.03 15.45 9.54
C GLN A 423 -17.47 16.91 9.70
N GLU A 424 -17.37 17.48 10.91
CA GLU A 424 -17.79 18.85 11.22
C GLU A 424 -16.97 19.88 10.43
N GLN A 425 -15.68 19.62 10.20
CA GLN A 425 -14.80 20.43 9.36
C GLN A 425 -14.92 20.14 7.85
N GLY A 426 -15.93 19.39 7.40
CA GLY A 426 -16.20 19.11 5.98
C GLY A 426 -15.19 18.19 5.28
N GLY A 427 -14.42 17.40 6.03
CA GLY A 427 -13.35 16.57 5.50
C GLY A 427 -13.80 15.35 4.71
N LEU A 428 -15.06 14.91 4.83
CA LEU A 428 -15.59 13.77 4.07
C LEU A 428 -15.58 14.05 2.56
N GLU A 429 -16.06 15.22 2.13
CA GLU A 429 -16.04 15.71 0.76
C GLU A 429 -14.62 15.71 0.18
N VAL A 430 -13.66 16.25 0.94
CA VAL A 430 -12.25 16.34 0.55
C VAL A 430 -11.68 14.94 0.35
N LEU A 431 -11.91 14.02 1.29
CA LEU A 431 -11.42 12.65 1.21
C LEU A 431 -12.06 11.86 0.06
N ILE A 432 -13.36 12.05 -0.20
CA ILE A 432 -14.07 11.42 -1.33
C ILE A 432 -13.50 11.92 -2.66
N HIS A 433 -13.22 13.22 -2.78
CA HIS A 433 -12.55 13.78 -3.95
C HIS A 433 -11.14 13.19 -4.16
N LEU A 434 -10.35 13.05 -3.08
CA LEU A 434 -9.01 12.47 -3.11
C LEU A 434 -8.95 10.97 -3.47
N LEU A 435 -10.08 10.25 -3.54
CA LEU A 435 -10.12 8.90 -4.11
C LEU A 435 -9.74 8.90 -5.61
N ASN A 436 -9.92 10.02 -6.31
CA ASN A 436 -9.54 10.19 -7.71
C ASN A 436 -8.19 10.92 -7.87
N ASP A 437 -7.42 11.14 -6.81
CA ASP A 437 -6.12 11.83 -6.89
C ASP A 437 -5.15 11.10 -7.84
N GLU A 438 -4.30 11.84 -8.55
CA GLU A 438 -3.31 11.25 -9.45
C GLU A 438 -2.40 10.26 -8.72
N LYS A 439 -2.08 10.51 -7.44
CA LYS A 439 -1.14 9.70 -6.68
C LYS A 439 -1.84 8.59 -5.89
N ASP A 440 -1.47 7.35 -6.20
CA ASP A 440 -2.01 6.14 -5.57
C ASP A 440 -1.83 6.10 -4.04
N SER A 441 -0.75 6.66 -3.47
CA SER A 441 -0.59 6.77 -2.02
C SER A 441 -1.64 7.69 -1.38
N THR A 442 -1.94 8.84 -1.99
CA THR A 442 -3.03 9.73 -1.55
C THR A 442 -4.37 9.00 -1.57
N LYS A 443 -4.68 8.29 -2.66
CA LYS A 443 -5.89 7.44 -2.77
C LYS A 443 -5.95 6.42 -1.63
N ALA A 444 -4.85 5.73 -1.34
CA ALA A 444 -4.78 4.72 -0.29
C ALA A 444 -5.01 5.29 1.12
N TYR A 445 -4.41 6.45 1.44
CA TYR A 445 -4.64 7.14 2.71
C TYR A 445 -6.06 7.70 2.83
N ALA A 446 -6.64 8.20 1.74
CA ALA A 446 -8.05 8.61 1.71
C ALA A 446 -8.99 7.42 1.96
N CYS A 447 -8.76 6.27 1.30
CA CYS A 447 -9.50 5.03 1.56
C CYS A 447 -9.38 4.59 3.03
N ALA A 448 -8.18 4.62 3.60
CA ALA A 448 -7.96 4.23 4.99
C ALA A 448 -8.67 5.17 5.98
N THR A 449 -8.60 6.48 5.75
CA THR A 449 -9.28 7.49 6.58
C THR A 449 -10.79 7.31 6.54
N LEU A 450 -11.39 7.20 5.35
CA LEU A 450 -12.82 6.94 5.20
C LEU A 450 -13.23 5.60 5.82
N ALA A 451 -12.39 4.56 5.75
CA ALA A 451 -12.68 3.27 6.38
C ALA A 451 -12.69 3.38 7.92
N ASN A 452 -11.81 4.20 8.52
CA ASN A 452 -11.88 4.50 9.96
C ASN A 452 -13.21 5.20 10.33
N CYS A 453 -13.70 6.08 9.46
CA CYS A 453 -14.96 6.79 9.64
C CYS A 453 -16.22 5.91 9.60
N SER A 454 -16.15 4.67 9.09
CA SER A 454 -17.34 3.81 8.91
C SER A 454 -17.99 3.34 10.23
N THR A 455 -17.24 3.45 11.33
CA THR A 455 -17.64 3.01 12.68
C THR A 455 -18.81 3.80 13.25
N ASP A 456 -18.99 5.06 12.85
CA ASP A 456 -20.14 5.88 13.21
C ASP A 456 -21.18 5.84 12.06
N GLN A 457 -22.42 5.44 12.39
CA GLN A 457 -23.49 5.27 11.41
C GLN A 457 -23.90 6.58 10.72
N VAL A 458 -23.83 7.72 11.42
CA VAL A 458 -24.20 9.02 10.83
C VAL A 458 -23.15 9.44 9.81
N VAL A 459 -21.87 9.32 10.18
CA VAL A 459 -20.73 9.60 9.30
C VAL A 459 -20.77 8.69 8.06
N ARG A 460 -21.01 7.39 8.26
CA ARG A 460 -21.11 6.40 7.18
C ARG A 460 -22.26 6.73 6.21
N THR A 461 -23.42 7.08 6.73
CA THR A 461 -24.60 7.48 5.93
C THR A 461 -24.31 8.74 5.10
N ASN A 462 -23.72 9.75 5.73
CA ASN A 462 -23.40 11.04 5.10
C ASN A 462 -22.37 10.90 3.97
N ALA A 463 -21.35 10.06 4.13
CA ALA A 463 -20.38 9.80 3.06
C ALA A 463 -20.99 9.03 1.88
N LEU A 464 -21.95 8.12 2.10
CA LEU A 464 -22.72 7.50 1.02
C LEU A 464 -23.58 8.54 0.27
N ASP A 465 -24.29 9.41 1.00
CA ASP A 465 -25.09 10.49 0.40
C ASP A 465 -24.25 11.50 -0.43
N LYS A 466 -22.92 11.53 -0.23
CA LYS A 466 -21.93 12.30 -1.03
C LYS A 466 -21.33 11.51 -2.22
N GLY A 467 -21.85 10.33 -2.53
CA GLY A 467 -21.42 9.53 -3.69
C GLY A 467 -20.10 8.77 -3.51
N LEU A 468 -19.81 8.29 -2.28
CA LEU A 468 -18.61 7.51 -1.97
C LEU A 468 -18.43 6.30 -2.90
N ILE A 469 -19.51 5.54 -3.19
CA ILE A 469 -19.42 4.30 -3.97
C ILE A 469 -19.03 4.59 -5.43
N THR A 470 -19.50 5.69 -6.00
CA THR A 470 -19.10 6.15 -7.34
C THR A 470 -17.60 6.45 -7.41
N ASN A 471 -17.07 7.14 -6.40
CA ASN A 471 -15.65 7.53 -6.34
C ASN A 471 -14.71 6.37 -5.97
N LEU A 472 -15.22 5.27 -5.41
CA LEU A 472 -14.45 4.04 -5.15
C LEU A 472 -13.95 3.32 -6.40
N LEU A 473 -14.47 3.65 -7.59
CA LEU A 473 -14.08 2.97 -8.83
C LEU A 473 -12.60 3.20 -9.20
N ALA A 474 -12.11 4.43 -9.04
CA ALA A 474 -10.72 4.80 -9.33
C ALA A 474 -9.68 4.04 -8.48
N PRO A 475 -9.77 4.00 -7.12
CA PRO A 475 -8.80 3.28 -6.31
C PRO A 475 -8.94 1.74 -6.42
N LEU A 476 -10.12 1.20 -6.75
CA LEU A 476 -10.26 -0.22 -7.10
C LEU A 476 -9.52 -0.58 -8.42
N HIS A 477 -9.42 0.36 -9.36
CA HIS A 477 -8.72 0.19 -10.65
C HIS A 477 -7.27 0.69 -10.65
N ALA A 478 -6.77 1.22 -9.52
CA ALA A 478 -5.38 1.63 -9.38
C ALA A 478 -4.41 0.47 -9.68
N ASN A 479 -3.22 0.78 -10.20
CA ASN A 479 -2.17 -0.22 -10.43
C ASN A 479 -1.48 -0.65 -9.14
N ASN A 480 -1.46 0.23 -8.13
CA ASN A 480 -0.86 -0.04 -6.83
C ASN A 480 -1.71 -1.01 -5.97
N GLU A 481 -1.10 -2.12 -5.55
CA GLU A 481 -1.77 -3.17 -4.75
C GLU A 481 -2.25 -2.66 -3.39
N THR A 482 -1.47 -1.81 -2.69
CA THR A 482 -1.89 -1.21 -1.41
C THR A 482 -3.16 -0.38 -1.57
N THR A 483 -3.27 0.36 -2.68
CA THR A 483 -4.45 1.17 -3.01
C THR A 483 -5.67 0.29 -3.27
N GLN A 484 -5.52 -0.76 -4.08
CA GLN A 484 -6.58 -1.76 -4.30
C GLN A 484 -7.03 -2.40 -2.98
N ALA A 485 -6.09 -2.76 -2.10
CA ALA A 485 -6.37 -3.36 -0.80
C ALA A 485 -7.15 -2.42 0.12
N LYS A 486 -6.77 -1.13 0.21
CA LYS A 486 -7.51 -0.14 1.01
C LYS A 486 -8.87 0.20 0.40
N ALA A 487 -8.99 0.20 -0.93
CA ALA A 487 -10.27 0.41 -1.62
C ALA A 487 -11.27 -0.73 -1.36
N ALA A 488 -10.83 -1.99 -1.43
CA ALA A 488 -11.65 -3.14 -1.08
C ALA A 488 -12.02 -3.16 0.42
N MET A 489 -11.09 -2.77 1.29
CA MET A 489 -11.37 -2.60 2.73
C MET A 489 -12.44 -1.52 2.96
N LEU A 490 -12.33 -0.36 2.32
CA LEU A 490 -13.33 0.72 2.38
C LEU A 490 -14.71 0.24 1.87
N LEU A 491 -14.75 -0.49 0.75
CA LEU A 491 -15.99 -1.07 0.25
C LEU A 491 -16.62 -2.08 1.23
N SER A 492 -15.80 -2.92 1.90
CA SER A 492 -16.31 -3.82 2.95
C SER A 492 -16.85 -3.08 4.18
N ALA A 493 -16.21 -1.96 4.54
CA ALA A 493 -16.56 -1.15 5.71
C ALA A 493 -17.87 -0.36 5.52
N PHE A 494 -18.22 -0.02 4.28
CA PHE A 494 -19.47 0.68 3.93
C PHE A 494 -20.56 -0.23 3.39
N GLY A 495 -20.21 -1.37 2.77
CA GLY A 495 -21.15 -2.34 2.21
C GLY A 495 -22.06 -3.04 3.23
N ILE A 496 -21.77 -2.89 4.53
CA ILE A 496 -22.68 -3.28 5.62
C ILE A 496 -23.98 -2.44 5.62
N ASP A 497 -23.92 -1.22 5.07
CA ASP A 497 -25.05 -0.30 5.06
C ASP A 497 -26.00 -0.59 3.90
N GLN A 498 -27.30 -0.53 4.16
CA GLN A 498 -28.30 -0.82 3.13
C GLN A 498 -28.30 0.23 2.01
N LYS A 499 -27.90 1.48 2.29
CA LYS A 499 -27.75 2.53 1.27
C LYS A 499 -26.69 2.22 0.21
N ALA A 500 -25.59 1.55 0.58
CA ALA A 500 -24.50 1.27 -0.35
C ALA A 500 -24.90 0.29 -1.48
N ARG A 501 -25.90 -0.56 -1.24
CA ARG A 501 -26.31 -1.66 -2.13
C ARG A 501 -26.83 -1.19 -3.51
N PRO A 502 -27.81 -0.29 -3.62
CA PRO A 502 -28.26 0.22 -4.92
C PRO A 502 -27.15 0.94 -5.69
N GLU A 503 -26.24 1.66 -5.03
CA GLU A 503 -25.09 2.29 -5.69
C GLU A 503 -24.11 1.25 -6.27
N VAL A 504 -23.80 0.19 -5.50
CA VAL A 504 -22.95 -0.93 -5.96
C VAL A 504 -23.57 -1.66 -7.16
N LEU A 505 -24.89 -1.87 -7.16
CA LEU A 505 -25.61 -2.48 -8.28
C LEU A 505 -25.69 -1.56 -9.51
N SER A 506 -25.81 -0.25 -9.29
CA SER A 506 -25.89 0.74 -10.38
C SER A 506 -24.54 0.92 -11.10
N ASN A 507 -23.43 0.70 -10.40
CA ASN A 507 -22.09 0.80 -10.98
C ASN A 507 -21.58 -0.58 -11.44
N ALA A 508 -21.94 -0.92 -12.68
CA ALA A 508 -21.64 -2.20 -13.32
C ALA A 508 -20.14 -2.62 -13.34
N ALA A 509 -19.20 -1.70 -13.08
CA ALA A 509 -17.77 -2.00 -13.04
C ALA A 509 -17.24 -2.42 -11.66
N ILE A 510 -17.98 -2.17 -10.56
CA ILE A 510 -17.52 -2.50 -9.20
C ILE A 510 -17.48 -4.02 -8.98
N ILE A 511 -18.56 -4.73 -9.28
CA ILE A 511 -18.66 -6.19 -9.03
C ILE A 511 -17.64 -6.99 -9.87
N PRO A 512 -17.51 -6.80 -11.20
CA PRO A 512 -16.50 -7.52 -11.99
C PRO A 512 -15.07 -7.24 -11.50
N ARG A 513 -14.77 -6.00 -11.12
CA ARG A 513 -13.45 -5.64 -10.59
C ARG A 513 -13.20 -6.28 -9.23
N LEU A 514 -14.18 -6.31 -8.34
CA LEU A 514 -14.05 -6.93 -7.02
C LEU A 514 -13.80 -8.45 -7.14
N VAL A 515 -14.53 -9.13 -8.04
CA VAL A 515 -14.30 -10.54 -8.35
C VAL A 515 -12.92 -10.77 -8.99
N SER A 516 -12.45 -9.85 -9.85
CA SER A 516 -11.08 -9.87 -10.38
C SER A 516 -10.02 -9.73 -9.26
N LEU A 517 -10.20 -8.79 -8.32
CA LEU A 517 -9.28 -8.59 -7.19
C LEU A 517 -9.22 -9.79 -6.23
N SER A 518 -10.30 -10.57 -6.11
CA SER A 518 -10.27 -11.83 -5.35
C SER A 518 -9.24 -12.84 -5.88
N LYS A 519 -8.85 -12.75 -7.17
CA LYS A 519 -7.79 -13.59 -7.75
C LYS A 519 -6.37 -13.11 -7.44
N SER A 520 -6.18 -11.94 -6.83
CA SER A 520 -4.85 -11.33 -6.69
C SER A 520 -3.84 -12.24 -6.00
N ASN A 521 -2.60 -12.20 -6.50
CA ASN A 521 -1.45 -12.85 -5.85
C ASN A 521 -1.03 -12.09 -4.59
N ASN A 522 -1.36 -10.81 -4.47
CA ASN A 522 -1.18 -10.06 -3.23
C ASN A 522 -2.23 -10.49 -2.18
N ASP A 523 -1.73 -10.88 -1.01
CA ASP A 523 -2.54 -11.38 0.10
C ASP A 523 -3.48 -10.36 0.72
N GLU A 524 -3.07 -9.10 0.87
CA GLU A 524 -3.93 -8.06 1.44
C GLU A 524 -5.07 -7.71 0.47
N VAL A 525 -4.76 -7.55 -0.82
CA VAL A 525 -5.76 -7.33 -1.87
C VAL A 525 -6.78 -8.46 -1.91
N ARG A 526 -6.32 -9.72 -1.96
CA ARG A 526 -7.19 -10.91 -2.02
C ARG A 526 -8.09 -11.02 -0.79
N ARG A 527 -7.52 -10.87 0.41
CA ARG A 527 -8.28 -10.98 1.67
C ARG A 527 -9.34 -9.87 1.77
N ASN A 528 -8.99 -8.63 1.47
CA ASN A 528 -9.93 -7.50 1.55
C ASN A 528 -11.02 -7.58 0.46
N ALA A 529 -10.68 -8.02 -0.75
CA ALA A 529 -11.67 -8.27 -1.80
C ALA A 529 -12.66 -9.38 -1.42
N CYS A 530 -12.18 -10.50 -0.86
CA CYS A 530 -13.04 -11.57 -0.37
C CYS A 530 -13.89 -11.12 0.83
N PHE A 531 -13.35 -10.29 1.72
CA PHE A 531 -14.12 -9.73 2.83
C PHE A 531 -15.26 -8.83 2.31
N ALA A 532 -15.00 -7.92 1.37
CA ALA A 532 -16.04 -7.12 0.73
C ALA A 532 -17.10 -7.98 0.02
N ILE A 533 -16.71 -9.04 -0.71
CA ILE A 533 -17.64 -10.01 -1.29
C ILE A 533 -18.54 -10.62 -0.19
N SER A 534 -17.94 -11.09 0.92
CA SER A 534 -18.70 -11.74 2.01
C SER A 534 -19.72 -10.81 2.69
N VAL A 535 -19.43 -9.50 2.74
CA VAL A 535 -20.34 -8.47 3.25
C VAL A 535 -21.45 -8.18 2.25
N LEU A 536 -21.10 -7.94 0.98
CA LEU A 536 -22.04 -7.59 -0.08
C LEU A 536 -23.01 -8.73 -0.42
N CYS A 537 -22.57 -9.99 -0.32
CA CYS A 537 -23.42 -11.18 -0.46
C CYS A 537 -24.47 -11.34 0.66
N ALA A 538 -24.52 -10.44 1.66
CA ALA A 538 -25.69 -10.35 2.53
C ALA A 538 -26.94 -9.80 1.81
N ASP A 539 -26.78 -9.23 0.61
CA ASP A 539 -27.88 -8.91 -0.30
C ASP A 539 -27.98 -9.95 -1.43
N GLN A 540 -29.16 -10.55 -1.59
CA GLN A 540 -29.38 -11.61 -2.57
C GLN A 540 -29.18 -11.13 -4.01
N THR A 541 -29.50 -9.87 -4.33
CA THR A 541 -29.35 -9.34 -5.69
C THR A 541 -27.87 -9.20 -6.05
N ILE A 542 -27.08 -8.66 -5.11
CA ILE A 542 -25.63 -8.52 -5.28
C ILE A 542 -24.95 -9.89 -5.31
N ALA A 543 -25.38 -10.84 -4.48
CA ALA A 543 -24.85 -12.20 -4.51
C ALA A 543 -25.08 -12.90 -5.86
N MET A 544 -26.26 -12.74 -6.47
CA MET A 544 -26.55 -13.29 -7.80
C MET A 544 -25.70 -12.62 -8.90
N GLU A 545 -25.38 -11.33 -8.78
CA GLU A 545 -24.52 -10.64 -9.75
C GLU A 545 -23.03 -11.01 -9.58
N ILE A 546 -22.57 -11.16 -8.34
CA ILE A 546 -21.24 -11.74 -8.02
C ILE A 546 -21.11 -13.16 -8.57
N LEU A 547 -22.18 -13.98 -8.48
CA LEU A 547 -22.26 -15.31 -9.07
C LEU A 547 -22.15 -15.30 -10.60
N ARG A 548 -22.88 -14.41 -11.29
CA ARG A 548 -22.79 -14.23 -12.75
C ARG A 548 -21.38 -13.85 -13.22
N ASN A 549 -20.63 -13.14 -12.39
CA ASN A 549 -19.22 -12.81 -12.63
C ASN A 549 -18.25 -13.98 -12.34
N GLY A 550 -18.76 -15.19 -12.08
CA GLY A 550 -17.99 -16.43 -11.96
C GLY A 550 -17.33 -16.64 -10.59
N ALA A 551 -17.66 -15.82 -9.58
CA ALA A 551 -16.98 -15.83 -8.27
C ALA A 551 -16.97 -17.18 -7.54
N LEU A 552 -17.95 -18.05 -7.81
CA LEU A 552 -18.08 -19.36 -7.16
C LEU A 552 -16.89 -20.27 -7.44
N GLU A 553 -16.59 -20.54 -8.71
CA GLU A 553 -15.45 -21.41 -9.07
C GLU A 553 -14.12 -20.76 -8.69
N ILE A 554 -14.03 -19.43 -8.84
CA ILE A 554 -12.86 -18.63 -8.46
C ILE A 554 -12.52 -18.83 -6.97
N LEU A 555 -13.51 -18.76 -6.09
CA LEU A 555 -13.29 -18.93 -4.66
C LEU A 555 -13.11 -20.40 -4.27
N ARG A 556 -13.67 -21.36 -5.01
CA ARG A 556 -13.34 -22.79 -4.84
C ARG A 556 -11.86 -23.05 -5.15
N ASP A 557 -11.37 -22.59 -6.30
CA ASP A 557 -9.96 -22.71 -6.70
C ASP A 557 -9.00 -22.08 -5.68
N ILE A 558 -9.37 -20.91 -5.12
CA ILE A 558 -8.57 -20.23 -4.10
C ILE A 558 -8.57 -21.02 -2.78
N ASN A 559 -9.70 -21.57 -2.34
CA ASN A 559 -9.78 -22.33 -1.10
C ASN A 559 -9.19 -23.74 -1.19
N ALA A 560 -9.11 -24.32 -2.39
CA ALA A 560 -8.35 -25.55 -2.66
C ALA A 560 -6.82 -25.34 -2.59
N SER A 561 -6.35 -24.11 -2.80
CA SER A 561 -4.92 -23.77 -2.76
C SER A 561 -4.41 -23.54 -1.34
N GLU A 562 -3.42 -24.32 -0.91
CA GLU A 562 -2.84 -24.20 0.44
C GLU A 562 -2.21 -22.83 0.74
N SER A 563 -1.60 -22.20 -0.27
CA SER A 563 -0.95 -20.89 -0.14
C SER A 563 -1.91 -19.71 -0.29
N ARG A 564 -3.06 -19.88 -0.95
CA ARG A 564 -3.98 -18.77 -1.26
C ARG A 564 -5.20 -18.71 -0.34
N LYS A 565 -5.61 -19.83 0.28
CA LYS A 565 -6.74 -19.93 1.21
C LYS A 565 -6.57 -19.06 2.46
N SER A 566 -7.70 -18.60 3.01
CA SER A 566 -7.77 -17.82 4.25
C SER A 566 -9.21 -17.82 4.80
N LYS A 567 -9.38 -17.45 6.08
CA LYS A 567 -10.72 -17.28 6.68
C LYS A 567 -11.64 -16.32 5.88
N PHE A 568 -11.07 -15.34 5.18
CA PHE A 568 -11.84 -14.42 4.33
C PHE A 568 -12.30 -15.06 3.01
N THR A 569 -11.48 -15.91 2.40
CA THR A 569 -11.85 -16.63 1.16
C THR A 569 -12.85 -17.74 1.46
N GLU A 570 -12.73 -18.40 2.62
CA GLU A 570 -13.69 -19.38 3.14
C GLU A 570 -15.05 -18.71 3.42
N MET A 571 -15.05 -17.59 4.15
CA MET A 571 -16.27 -16.84 4.48
C MET A 571 -16.95 -16.26 3.23
N ALA A 572 -16.19 -15.80 2.23
CA ALA A 572 -16.74 -15.37 0.95
C ALA A 572 -17.42 -16.51 0.19
N LEU A 573 -16.78 -17.69 0.11
CA LEU A 573 -17.35 -18.88 -0.53
C LEU A 573 -18.62 -19.33 0.19
N GLN A 574 -18.59 -19.39 1.53
CA GLN A 574 -19.76 -19.75 2.34
C GLN A 574 -20.94 -18.81 2.09
N ARG A 575 -20.71 -17.49 2.09
CA ARG A 575 -21.76 -16.48 1.84
C ARG A 575 -22.38 -16.59 0.45
N ILE A 576 -21.57 -16.83 -0.58
CA ILE A 576 -22.08 -17.07 -1.94
C ILE A 576 -22.92 -18.36 -2.00
N LEU A 577 -22.47 -19.43 -1.34
CA LEU A 577 -23.22 -20.69 -1.27
C LEU A 577 -24.53 -20.55 -0.48
N ASP A 578 -24.56 -19.76 0.59
CA ASP A 578 -25.80 -19.45 1.32
C ASP A 578 -26.84 -18.72 0.46
N SER A 579 -26.40 -17.92 -0.53
CA SER A 579 -27.26 -17.29 -1.54
C SER A 579 -27.65 -18.20 -2.71
N GLN A 580 -27.04 -19.37 -2.88
CA GLN A 580 -27.37 -20.32 -3.95
C GLN A 580 -27.40 -21.75 -3.41
N LEU A 581 -28.50 -22.08 -2.72
CA LEU A 581 -28.66 -23.34 -2.00
C LEU A 581 -28.55 -24.58 -2.90
N SER A 582 -28.97 -24.50 -4.17
CA SER A 582 -28.80 -25.59 -5.14
C SER A 582 -27.32 -25.94 -5.34
N ALA A 583 -26.44 -24.92 -5.45
CA ALA A 583 -24.99 -25.12 -5.53
C ALA A 583 -24.41 -25.57 -4.19
N LYS A 584 -24.87 -24.99 -3.07
CA LYS A 584 -24.44 -25.41 -1.72
C LYS A 584 -24.70 -26.89 -1.47
N TYR A 585 -25.90 -27.37 -1.77
CA TYR A 585 -26.24 -28.78 -1.61
C TYR A 585 -25.47 -29.68 -2.59
N SER A 586 -25.29 -29.23 -3.84
CA SER A 586 -24.54 -29.99 -4.86
C SER A 586 -23.04 -30.12 -4.52
N TYR A 587 -22.42 -29.10 -3.91
CA TYR A 587 -21.01 -29.13 -3.50
C TYR A 587 -20.74 -29.70 -2.10
N LEU A 588 -21.54 -29.34 -1.10
CA LEU A 588 -21.29 -29.73 0.30
C LEU A 588 -22.06 -30.99 0.73
N GLY A 589 -23.02 -31.44 -0.09
CA GLY A 589 -23.92 -32.54 0.26
C GLY A 589 -24.86 -32.23 1.43
N ARG A 590 -24.91 -30.99 1.93
CA ARG A 590 -25.68 -30.64 3.13
C ARG A 590 -26.21 -29.21 3.11
N LEU A 591 -27.47 -29.07 3.52
CA LEU A 591 -28.11 -27.81 3.90
C LEU A 591 -28.46 -27.87 5.39
N GLU A 592 -28.11 -26.82 6.13
CA GLU A 592 -28.44 -26.72 7.55
C GLU A 592 -29.89 -26.25 7.76
N SER A 593 -30.38 -26.35 9.00
CA SER A 593 -31.78 -26.04 9.34
C SER A 593 -32.18 -24.56 9.16
N ASN A 594 -31.20 -23.66 9.00
CA ASN A 594 -31.39 -22.26 8.67
C ASN A 594 -31.30 -21.96 7.15
N ASN A 595 -30.92 -22.93 6.32
CA ASN A 595 -30.96 -22.79 4.87
C ASN A 595 -32.37 -23.17 4.38
N ILE A 596 -33.22 -22.15 4.20
CA ILE A 596 -34.62 -22.30 3.78
C ILE A 596 -34.70 -22.33 2.25
N THR A 597 -35.20 -23.44 1.69
CA THR A 597 -35.37 -23.62 0.25
C THR A 597 -36.54 -22.80 -0.30
N THR A 598 -36.33 -22.18 -1.46
CA THR A 598 -37.31 -21.31 -2.15
C THR A 598 -37.72 -21.89 -3.49
N ASP A 599 -38.61 -21.21 -4.22
CA ASP A 599 -38.89 -21.53 -5.61
C ASP A 599 -37.62 -21.47 -6.47
N GLY A 600 -37.46 -22.46 -7.36
CA GLY A 600 -36.26 -22.64 -8.16
C GLY A 600 -35.12 -23.38 -7.46
N PHE A 601 -35.34 -23.95 -6.25
CA PHE A 601 -34.37 -24.87 -5.65
C PHE A 601 -34.34 -26.22 -6.41
N TYR A 602 -33.14 -26.71 -6.74
CA TYR A 602 -32.94 -27.97 -7.45
C TYR A 602 -31.70 -28.73 -6.97
N ASP A 603 -31.71 -30.05 -7.20
CA ASP A 603 -30.63 -30.97 -6.87
C ASP A 603 -30.18 -31.75 -8.12
N MET A 604 -29.09 -31.30 -8.73
CA MET A 604 -28.41 -31.99 -9.84
C MET A 604 -27.56 -33.19 -9.39
N GLY A 605 -27.45 -33.45 -8.07
CA GLY A 605 -26.56 -34.45 -7.48
C GLY A 605 -25.23 -33.86 -7.00
N PRO A 606 -24.29 -34.71 -6.54
CA PRO A 606 -22.96 -34.26 -6.12
C PRO A 606 -22.15 -33.79 -7.34
N VAL A 607 -21.51 -32.62 -7.24
CA VAL A 607 -20.53 -32.18 -8.23
C VAL A 607 -19.17 -32.80 -7.88
N PRO A 608 -18.50 -33.53 -8.81
CA PRO A 608 -17.18 -34.10 -8.54
C PRO A 608 -16.11 -33.02 -8.33
N GLU A 609 -14.96 -33.40 -7.77
CA GLU A 609 -13.80 -32.51 -7.65
C GLU A 609 -13.38 -31.96 -9.02
N GLY A 610 -13.12 -30.65 -9.10
CA GLY A 610 -12.88 -29.94 -10.37
C GLY A 610 -14.12 -29.78 -11.28
N GLY A 611 -15.27 -30.38 -10.95
CA GLY A 611 -16.52 -30.20 -11.68
C GLY A 611 -17.16 -28.82 -11.45
N LYS A 612 -17.89 -28.35 -12.46
CA LYS A 612 -18.68 -27.09 -12.46
C LYS A 612 -20.14 -27.38 -12.07
N PHE A 613 -20.72 -26.51 -11.26
CA PHE A 613 -22.17 -26.47 -11.02
C PHE A 613 -22.88 -25.89 -12.26
N LEU A 614 -23.93 -26.57 -12.72
CA LEU A 614 -24.68 -26.20 -13.92
C LEU A 614 -25.96 -25.46 -13.55
N THR A 615 -26.30 -24.42 -14.31
CA THR A 615 -27.57 -23.71 -14.13
C THR A 615 -28.77 -24.55 -14.59
N ILE A 616 -29.98 -24.17 -14.20
CA ILE A 616 -31.19 -24.93 -14.60
C ILE A 616 -31.40 -24.88 -16.13
N GLU A 617 -30.99 -23.79 -16.78
CA GLU A 617 -31.00 -23.61 -18.23
C GLU A 617 -29.93 -24.49 -18.92
N GLU A 618 -28.71 -24.57 -18.36
CA GLU A 618 -27.65 -25.48 -18.84
C GLU A 618 -28.05 -26.96 -18.69
N LEU A 619 -28.83 -27.30 -17.65
CA LEU A 619 -29.37 -28.64 -17.42
C LEU A 619 -30.57 -28.95 -18.33
N ALA A 620 -31.43 -27.97 -18.61
CA ALA A 620 -32.58 -28.10 -19.50
C ALA A 620 -32.17 -28.28 -20.97
N ALA A 621 -31.03 -27.73 -21.38
CA ALA A 621 -30.49 -27.88 -22.73
C ALA A 621 -29.89 -29.27 -23.03
N GLN A 622 -29.82 -30.17 -22.04
CA GLN A 622 -29.28 -31.52 -22.23
C GLN A 622 -30.32 -32.47 -22.79
N GLU A 623 -29.93 -33.27 -23.80
CA GLU A 623 -30.74 -34.38 -24.31
C GLU A 623 -31.17 -35.32 -23.18
N VAL A 624 -32.41 -35.81 -23.24
CA VAL A 624 -32.97 -36.77 -22.27
C VAL A 624 -32.11 -38.03 -22.28
N ASN A 625 -31.60 -38.42 -21.12
CA ASN A 625 -30.61 -39.47 -20.96
C ASN A 625 -30.89 -40.35 -19.73
N ASP A 626 -30.13 -41.43 -19.53
CA ASP A 626 -30.35 -42.38 -18.43
C ASP A 626 -29.70 -41.97 -17.10
N ARG A 627 -29.10 -40.76 -17.00
CA ARG A 627 -28.51 -40.28 -15.75
C ARG A 627 -29.58 -39.92 -14.72
N ARG A 628 -29.17 -39.84 -13.45
CA ARG A 628 -29.97 -39.37 -12.32
C ARG A 628 -30.81 -38.14 -12.71
N PRO A 629 -32.11 -38.09 -12.38
CA PRO A 629 -32.93 -36.91 -12.62
C PRO A 629 -32.40 -35.69 -11.84
N ILE A 630 -32.60 -34.49 -12.40
CA ILE A 630 -32.47 -33.25 -11.65
C ILE A 630 -33.81 -33.01 -10.95
N LEU A 631 -33.83 -33.06 -9.62
CA LEU A 631 -35.05 -32.78 -8.84
C LEU A 631 -35.23 -31.27 -8.72
N ILE A 632 -36.43 -30.74 -8.91
CA ILE A 632 -36.73 -29.30 -8.74
C ILE A 632 -38.02 -29.06 -7.95
N VAL A 633 -38.07 -27.96 -7.20
CA VAL A 633 -39.31 -27.31 -6.75
C VAL A 633 -39.46 -25.97 -7.45
N TYR A 634 -40.53 -25.83 -8.23
CA TYR A 634 -40.93 -24.56 -8.83
C TYR A 634 -42.44 -24.39 -8.73
N ALA A 635 -42.88 -23.77 -7.65
CA ALA A 635 -44.27 -23.58 -7.26
C ALA A 635 -44.52 -22.11 -6.90
N PRO A 636 -44.31 -21.16 -7.84
CA PRO A 636 -44.44 -19.73 -7.59
C PRO A 636 -45.87 -19.40 -7.14
N GLU A 637 -45.97 -18.62 -6.07
CA GLU A 637 -47.26 -18.16 -5.57
C GLU A 637 -47.95 -17.29 -6.62
N LYS A 638 -49.22 -17.61 -6.94
CA LYS A 638 -50.03 -16.78 -7.84
C LYS A 638 -50.27 -15.44 -7.15
N ASN A 639 -49.80 -14.34 -7.76
CA ASN A 639 -50.10 -12.99 -7.31
C ASN A 639 -51.59 -12.83 -7.02
N THR A 640 -51.95 -12.63 -5.74
CA THR A 640 -53.33 -12.41 -5.33
C THR A 640 -53.77 -11.02 -5.80
N THR A 641 -54.39 -10.97 -6.98
CA THR A 641 -54.94 -9.73 -7.53
C THR A 641 -55.97 -9.15 -6.56
N GLN A 642 -55.96 -7.82 -6.45
CA GLN A 642 -56.81 -7.00 -5.60
C GLN A 642 -58.25 -7.52 -5.48
N LEU A 643 -58.66 -7.88 -4.26
CA LEU A 643 -60.06 -8.02 -3.89
C LEU A 643 -60.43 -6.82 -3.01
N ASN A 644 -61.24 -5.93 -3.59
CA ASN A 644 -61.82 -4.80 -2.89
C ASN A 644 -62.70 -5.28 -1.74
N THR A 645 -62.51 -4.70 -0.54
CA THR A 645 -63.60 -4.60 0.44
C THR A 645 -63.87 -3.13 0.73
N THR A 646 -65.09 -2.74 0.43
CA THR A 646 -65.63 -1.38 0.48
C THR A 646 -65.55 -0.77 1.88
N THR A 647 -65.42 0.54 1.92
CA THR A 647 -65.48 1.40 3.11
C THR A 647 -66.74 1.16 3.95
N THR A 648 -66.57 1.08 5.27
CA THR A 648 -67.58 1.57 6.23
C THR A 648 -66.87 2.22 7.40
N GLU A 649 -67.22 3.47 7.71
CA GLU A 649 -66.59 4.31 8.74
C GLU A 649 -67.12 3.96 10.14
N VAL A 650 -66.25 3.97 11.17
CA VAL A 650 -66.54 4.55 12.51
C VAL A 650 -65.22 5.06 13.15
N ALA A 651 -65.37 6.12 13.94
CA ALA A 651 -64.40 7.02 14.57
C ALA A 651 -63.18 6.47 15.37
N GLN A 652 -62.27 7.43 15.59
CA GLN A 652 -61.11 7.56 16.48
C GLN A 652 -61.11 6.76 17.81
N GLU A 653 -59.96 6.21 18.19
CA GLU A 653 -59.30 6.50 19.49
C GLU A 653 -57.80 6.08 19.55
N ASP A 654 -56.99 6.95 20.16
CA ASP A 654 -55.61 6.85 20.70
C ASP A 654 -54.51 5.92 20.14
N ASP A 655 -53.39 6.58 19.81
CA ASP A 655 -52.10 6.00 19.40
C ASP A 655 -51.14 5.82 20.61
N ARG A 656 -50.60 4.60 20.80
CA ARG A 656 -49.37 4.36 21.58
C ARG A 656 -48.53 3.22 20.97
N PRO A 657 -47.23 3.43 20.69
CA PRO A 657 -46.40 2.40 20.06
C PRO A 657 -45.93 1.34 21.04
N ARG A 658 -46.19 0.06 20.74
CA ARG A 658 -45.52 -1.09 21.40
C ARG A 658 -44.33 -1.56 20.58
N GLY A 659 -43.13 -1.16 21.01
CA GLY A 659 -41.87 -1.64 20.46
C GLY A 659 -41.65 -3.13 20.68
N ARG A 660 -40.91 -3.75 19.75
CA ARG A 660 -40.49 -5.16 19.82
C ARG A 660 -39.58 -5.40 21.03
N SER A 661 -39.87 -6.44 21.80
CA SER A 661 -38.99 -6.94 22.86
C SER A 661 -37.87 -7.81 22.27
N SER A 662 -36.64 -7.30 22.22
CA SER A 662 -35.44 -8.12 22.08
C SER A 662 -34.85 -8.43 23.46
N SER A 663 -35.09 -9.65 23.94
CA SER A 663 -34.56 -10.14 25.21
C SER A 663 -33.04 -10.34 25.11
N ASN A 664 -32.27 -9.61 25.92
CA ASN A 664 -30.92 -10.05 26.30
C ASN A 664 -30.69 -9.78 27.79
N SER A 665 -29.98 -10.69 28.44
CA SER A 665 -30.00 -10.90 29.88
C SER A 665 -29.16 -9.91 30.70
N ASN A 666 -29.66 -9.54 31.87
CA ASN A 666 -28.96 -8.75 32.89
C ASN A 666 -27.65 -9.38 33.36
N LEU A 667 -26.62 -8.57 33.60
CA LEU A 667 -25.69 -8.78 34.71
C LEU A 667 -24.98 -7.48 35.14
N ALA A 668 -25.62 -6.70 36.02
CA ALA A 668 -24.96 -5.65 36.80
C ALA A 668 -25.67 -5.46 38.15
N ARG A 669 -24.89 -5.40 39.24
CA ARG A 669 -25.38 -5.30 40.63
C ARG A 669 -25.45 -3.82 41.03
N ALA A 670 -26.45 -3.47 41.84
CA ALA A 670 -26.80 -2.08 42.17
C ALA A 670 -25.84 -1.37 43.13
N THR A 671 -25.75 -0.03 43.01
CA THR A 671 -25.72 0.92 44.15
C THR A 671 -26.05 2.37 43.70
N THR A 672 -27.26 2.84 44.06
CA THR A 672 -27.63 4.14 44.68
C THR A 672 -27.15 5.53 44.16
N PRO A 673 -27.88 6.64 44.47
CA PRO A 673 -27.97 7.81 43.56
C PRO A 673 -27.71 9.22 44.17
N SER A 674 -27.56 10.22 43.29
CA SER A 674 -27.82 11.66 43.52
C SER A 674 -28.12 12.32 42.16
N LYS A 675 -29.24 13.03 41.92
CA LYS A 675 -29.53 14.44 42.28
C LYS A 675 -28.42 15.40 41.76
N SER A 676 -28.70 16.51 41.06
CA SER A 676 -29.95 17.31 40.93
C SER A 676 -29.95 18.27 39.70
N SER A 677 -31.07 19.01 39.52
CA SER A 677 -31.19 20.40 38.99
C SER A 677 -30.66 20.72 37.57
N GLU A 678 -31.48 21.06 36.57
CA GLU A 678 -32.39 22.23 36.37
C GLU A 678 -31.76 23.42 35.59
N GLY A 679 -32.57 24.12 34.78
CA GLY A 679 -32.16 25.19 33.85
C GLY A 679 -32.26 24.73 32.38
N LYS A 680 -33.22 25.11 31.51
CA LYS A 680 -33.95 26.40 31.32
C LYS A 680 -32.96 27.56 31.12
N GLU A 681 -33.02 28.37 30.07
CA GLU A 681 -34.19 28.83 29.28
C GLU A 681 -33.83 29.37 27.87
N LYS A 682 -34.88 29.53 27.02
CA LYS A 682 -35.13 30.53 25.94
C LYS A 682 -33.97 30.98 25.01
N ALA A 683 -34.07 30.80 23.69
CA ALA A 683 -35.00 31.41 22.72
C ALA A 683 -34.67 32.86 22.30
N GLY A 684 -34.54 33.07 20.99
CA GLY A 684 -34.40 34.36 20.33
C GLY A 684 -34.72 34.23 18.84
N SER A 685 -35.71 34.97 18.36
CA SER A 685 -36.23 34.88 16.98
C SER A 685 -36.24 36.24 16.29
N THR A 686 -35.81 36.27 15.02
CA THR A 686 -36.16 37.26 13.98
C THR A 686 -35.85 36.57 12.63
N ALA A 687 -36.72 36.46 11.61
CA ALA A 687 -37.51 37.46 10.88
C ALA A 687 -36.61 38.48 10.11
N ALA A 688 -36.81 38.80 8.83
CA ALA A 688 -37.65 38.27 7.75
C ALA A 688 -37.22 38.88 6.39
N ALA A 689 -37.97 38.57 5.31
CA ALA A 689 -37.95 39.19 3.97
C ALA A 689 -36.77 38.84 3.02
N SER A 690 -36.89 38.91 1.69
CA SER A 690 -37.91 38.55 0.67
C SER A 690 -37.49 39.19 -0.68
N ARG A 691 -37.92 38.62 -1.82
CA ARG A 691 -37.80 39.19 -3.20
C ARG A 691 -36.35 39.14 -3.76
N THR A 692 -36.10 39.02 -5.07
CA THR A 692 -37.01 39.01 -6.25
C THR A 692 -36.42 38.15 -7.38
N SER A 693 -37.28 37.71 -8.30
CA SER A 693 -36.89 37.06 -9.56
C SER A 693 -36.31 38.05 -10.59
N LYS A 694 -35.47 37.54 -11.51
CA LYS A 694 -35.42 38.05 -12.90
C LYS A 694 -34.81 37.05 -13.89
N THR A 695 -35.57 36.78 -14.95
CA THR A 695 -35.18 36.10 -16.19
C THR A 695 -34.46 37.05 -17.15
N VAL A 696 -33.64 36.51 -18.06
CA VAL A 696 -33.36 36.91 -19.48
C VAL A 696 -32.05 36.19 -19.89
N LYS A 697 -32.02 35.26 -20.86
CA LYS A 697 -32.14 35.34 -22.34
C LYS A 697 -30.96 36.03 -23.06
N GLY A 698 -30.30 35.27 -23.93
CA GLY A 698 -29.31 35.70 -24.93
C GLY A 698 -28.26 34.59 -25.11
N SER A 699 -28.23 33.78 -26.18
CA SER A 699 -27.98 34.10 -27.60
C SER A 699 -26.60 34.76 -27.78
N THR A 700 -25.68 34.29 -28.62
CA THR A 700 -25.85 33.77 -29.99
C THR A 700 -24.59 33.06 -30.51
N LYS A 701 -24.76 32.09 -31.44
CA LYS A 701 -23.92 31.84 -32.65
C LYS A 701 -22.41 31.50 -32.45
N GLU A 702 -21.66 30.92 -33.37
CA GLU A 702 -21.86 30.11 -34.59
C GLU A 702 -20.46 29.59 -34.99
N LYS A 703 -20.30 28.30 -35.33
CA LYS A 703 -19.97 27.87 -36.70
C LYS A 703 -19.67 26.37 -36.81
N GLU A 704 -20.20 25.82 -37.89
CA GLU A 704 -19.90 24.50 -38.40
C GLU A 704 -18.48 24.42 -38.98
N SER A 705 -17.92 23.22 -39.06
CA SER A 705 -17.17 22.78 -40.24
C SER A 705 -17.25 21.26 -40.35
N LYS A 706 -17.72 20.78 -41.50
CA LYS A 706 -17.83 19.36 -41.84
C LYS A 706 -16.51 18.83 -42.42
N ALA A 707 -16.49 17.50 -42.55
CA ALA A 707 -15.73 16.67 -43.49
C ALA A 707 -14.43 16.03 -42.98
N THR A 708 -14.01 14.85 -43.44
CA THR A 708 -14.64 13.65 -44.04
C THR A 708 -13.47 12.67 -44.18
N VAL A 709 -13.67 11.45 -43.69
CA VAL A 709 -13.02 10.19 -44.10
C VAL A 709 -12.05 10.24 -45.29
N ASN A 710 -10.84 9.72 -45.10
CA ASN A 710 -10.19 8.86 -46.10
C ASN A 710 -9.10 7.98 -45.46
N GLN A 711 -9.25 6.66 -45.57
CA GLN A 711 -8.16 5.71 -45.43
C GLN A 711 -8.22 4.71 -46.59
N THR A 712 -7.16 4.67 -47.39
CA THR A 712 -6.96 3.70 -48.47
C THR A 712 -5.80 2.77 -48.16
N SER A 713 -6.06 1.51 -48.43
CA SER A 713 -5.27 0.30 -48.23
C SER A 713 -3.97 0.20 -49.04
N LYS A 714 -3.03 -0.65 -48.54
CA LYS A 714 -2.18 -1.63 -49.27
C LYS A 714 -1.32 -2.42 -48.26
N THR A 715 -1.43 -3.73 -48.02
CA THR A 715 -1.38 -4.98 -48.83
C THR A 715 0.02 -5.47 -49.28
N LYS A 716 0.39 -6.66 -48.77
CA LYS A 716 1.14 -7.82 -49.36
C LYS A 716 1.63 -8.73 -48.20
N LYS A 717 1.78 -10.07 -48.26
CA LYS A 717 1.86 -11.15 -49.28
C LYS A 717 1.33 -12.47 -48.63
N GLU A 718 0.96 -13.59 -49.28
CA GLU A 718 0.67 -13.93 -50.69
C GLU A 718 -0.32 -15.14 -50.81
N LYS A 719 0.11 -16.36 -51.20
CA LYS A 719 -0.68 -17.63 -51.35
C LYS A 719 0.29 -18.84 -51.52
N PRO A 720 -0.10 -20.16 -51.57
CA PRO A 720 -1.08 -20.74 -52.53
C PRO A 720 -1.95 -21.95 -52.04
N THR A 721 -3.21 -22.07 -52.50
CA THR A 721 -3.82 -23.21 -53.28
C THR A 721 -3.92 -24.60 -52.60
N ASP A 722 -4.97 -25.44 -52.76
CA ASP A 722 -5.83 -25.67 -53.94
C ASP A 722 -7.09 -26.53 -53.67
N LYS A 723 -8.03 -26.63 -54.65
CA LYS A 723 -9.12 -27.65 -54.85
C LYS A 723 -10.40 -27.57 -53.97
N LYS A 724 -11.58 -27.27 -54.55
CA LYS A 724 -12.64 -28.16 -55.19
C LYS A 724 -13.50 -28.92 -54.15
N ALA A 725 -14.83 -29.06 -54.25
CA ALA A 725 -15.88 -28.61 -55.20
C ALA A 725 -17.21 -28.42 -54.40
N ALA A 726 -18.19 -27.57 -54.77
CA ALA A 726 -19.32 -27.83 -55.68
C ALA A 726 -20.08 -29.16 -55.42
N ALA A 727 -21.42 -29.23 -55.38
CA ALA A 727 -22.48 -28.22 -55.49
C ALA A 727 -23.86 -28.82 -55.12
N GLU A 728 -24.90 -27.97 -55.13
CA GLU A 728 -26.31 -28.31 -55.51
C GLU A 728 -27.15 -29.19 -54.55
N ASP A 729 -28.49 -29.04 -54.45
CA ASP A 729 -29.42 -28.27 -55.29
C ASP A 729 -30.71 -27.83 -54.54
N LYS A 730 -31.46 -26.92 -55.18
CA LYS A 730 -32.90 -26.58 -55.05
C LYS A 730 -33.38 -25.68 -53.92
N LYS A 731 -34.32 -24.75 -54.18
CA LYS A 731 -34.58 -23.94 -55.41
C LYS A 731 -35.58 -22.82 -55.07
N ASN A 732 -35.39 -21.67 -55.71
CA ASN A 732 -36.39 -20.65 -56.02
C ASN A 732 -37.13 -19.92 -54.86
N ALA A 733 -36.77 -18.64 -54.75
CA ALA A 733 -37.67 -17.50 -54.53
C ALA A 733 -38.95 -17.58 -55.41
N GLU A 734 -40.01 -16.78 -55.23
CA GLU A 734 -40.06 -15.40 -54.74
C GLU A 734 -41.53 -15.02 -54.46
N VAL A 735 -41.78 -14.07 -53.56
CA VAL A 735 -42.68 -12.89 -53.72
C VAL A 735 -42.83 -12.20 -52.36
N ASP A 736 -42.65 -10.88 -52.39
CA ASP A 736 -42.56 -9.96 -51.26
C ASP A 736 -43.95 -9.42 -50.82
N SER A 737 -44.17 -9.23 -49.51
CA SER A 737 -44.68 -7.95 -48.97
C SER A 737 -44.87 -7.93 -47.44
N SER A 738 -44.52 -6.80 -46.82
CA SER A 738 -44.96 -6.29 -45.51
C SER A 738 -44.46 -6.94 -44.20
N VAL A 739 -43.23 -6.58 -43.83
CA VAL A 739 -42.89 -5.83 -42.60
C VAL A 739 -43.67 -6.16 -41.30
N THR A 740 -42.98 -6.79 -40.34
CA THR A 740 -42.69 -6.14 -39.03
C THR A 740 -41.49 -6.82 -38.37
N SER A 741 -40.52 -6.03 -37.91
CA SER A 741 -39.27 -6.54 -37.33
C SER A 741 -39.47 -6.95 -35.87
N GLY A 742 -39.72 -8.24 -35.63
CA GLY A 742 -39.63 -8.82 -34.29
C GLY A 742 -38.18 -8.91 -33.82
N THR A 743 -37.83 -8.23 -32.72
CA THR A 743 -36.56 -8.45 -32.05
C THR A 743 -36.60 -9.76 -31.28
N ASP A 744 -35.82 -10.73 -31.74
CA ASP A 744 -35.74 -12.08 -31.17
C ASP A 744 -34.97 -12.06 -29.83
N SER A 745 -35.65 -11.62 -28.78
CA SER A 745 -35.17 -11.69 -27.41
C SER A 745 -35.37 -13.11 -26.88
N LYS A 746 -34.30 -13.91 -26.84
CA LYS A 746 -34.28 -15.29 -26.32
C LYS A 746 -35.05 -15.40 -25.00
N VAL A 747 -36.18 -16.09 -25.03
CA VAL A 747 -36.91 -16.50 -23.83
C VAL A 747 -36.04 -17.53 -23.09
N GLY A 748 -35.62 -17.19 -21.86
CA GLY A 748 -34.88 -18.12 -21.01
C GLY A 748 -35.75 -19.32 -20.63
N TYR A 749 -35.14 -20.49 -20.40
CA TYR A 749 -35.87 -21.67 -19.95
C TYR A 749 -36.55 -21.38 -18.60
N GLN A 750 -37.87 -21.45 -18.57
CA GLN A 750 -38.66 -21.28 -17.36
C GLN A 750 -39.27 -22.65 -16.97
N PRO A 751 -38.95 -23.19 -15.78
CA PRO A 751 -39.52 -24.45 -15.34
C PRO A 751 -41.06 -24.42 -15.32
N THR A 752 -41.70 -25.54 -15.61
CA THR A 752 -43.15 -25.68 -15.46
C THR A 752 -43.56 -25.68 -13.99
N SER A 753 -44.67 -25.03 -13.67
CA SER A 753 -45.14 -24.92 -12.27
C SER A 753 -45.64 -26.27 -11.74
N ASP A 754 -45.06 -26.71 -10.63
CA ASP A 754 -45.37 -27.97 -9.94
C ASP A 754 -46.72 -27.87 -9.20
N GLN A 755 -47.81 -28.13 -9.93
CA GLN A 755 -49.17 -28.11 -9.36
C GLN A 755 -49.37 -29.21 -8.31
N ASP A 756 -48.72 -30.37 -8.45
CA ASP A 756 -48.82 -31.46 -7.47
C ASP A 756 -48.19 -31.04 -6.14
N PHE A 757 -47.03 -30.36 -6.16
CA PHE A 757 -46.41 -29.82 -4.94
C PHE A 757 -47.28 -28.74 -4.26
N LEU A 758 -47.97 -27.89 -5.04
CA LEU A 758 -48.94 -26.94 -4.49
C LEU A 758 -50.12 -27.67 -3.82
N MET A 759 -50.69 -28.69 -4.47
CA MET A 759 -51.73 -29.53 -3.86
C MET A 759 -51.25 -30.22 -2.58
N TYR A 760 -49.99 -30.67 -2.54
CA TYR A 760 -49.41 -31.28 -1.34
C TYR A 760 -49.33 -30.28 -0.17
N LEU A 761 -48.96 -29.01 -0.44
CA LEU A 761 -48.95 -27.96 0.58
C LEU A 761 -50.36 -27.69 1.13
N ASP A 762 -51.37 -27.58 0.27
CA ASP A 762 -52.75 -27.32 0.70
C ASP A 762 -53.37 -28.51 1.46
N GLU A 763 -52.98 -29.74 1.13
CA GLU A 763 -53.44 -30.96 1.82
C GLU A 763 -52.79 -31.14 3.21
N ILE A 764 -51.49 -30.87 3.36
CA ILE A 764 -50.75 -31.10 4.61
C ILE A 764 -50.87 -29.95 5.60
N ARG A 765 -50.91 -28.69 5.13
CA ARG A 765 -50.98 -27.48 5.97
C ARG A 765 -52.06 -27.55 7.06
N PRO A 766 -53.34 -27.88 6.80
CA PRO A 766 -54.36 -27.95 7.84
C PRO A 766 -54.11 -29.07 8.88
N GLN A 767 -53.39 -30.14 8.52
CA GLN A 767 -53.15 -31.28 9.41
C GLN A 767 -52.07 -30.99 10.47
N ILE A 768 -51.10 -30.13 10.16
CA ILE A 768 -49.98 -29.77 11.05
C ILE A 768 -50.15 -28.41 11.74
N THR A 769 -50.97 -27.50 11.20
CA THR A 769 -51.13 -26.15 11.76
C THR A 769 -51.69 -26.21 13.18
N LYS A 770 -51.12 -25.42 14.10
CA LYS A 770 -51.41 -25.38 15.56
C LYS A 770 -50.97 -26.62 16.38
N LYS A 771 -50.31 -27.62 15.79
CA LYS A 771 -49.72 -28.75 16.56
C LYS A 771 -48.33 -28.41 17.13
N PRO A 772 -47.88 -29.05 18.23
CA PRO A 772 -46.48 -29.01 18.66
C PRO A 772 -45.54 -29.58 17.59
N LEU A 773 -44.31 -29.05 17.49
CA LEU A 773 -43.31 -29.49 16.49
C LEU A 773 -43.06 -31.01 16.52
N ALA A 774 -43.06 -31.62 17.70
CA ALA A 774 -42.91 -33.07 17.89
C ALA A 774 -44.05 -33.91 17.29
N GLU A 775 -45.25 -33.35 17.10
CA GLU A 775 -46.35 -33.98 16.36
C GLU A 775 -46.33 -33.64 14.87
N GLN A 776 -45.89 -32.43 14.50
CA GLN A 776 -45.83 -31.99 13.09
C GLN A 776 -44.89 -32.89 12.27
N ILE A 777 -43.73 -33.25 12.82
CA ILE A 777 -42.69 -33.99 12.12
C ILE A 777 -43.16 -35.41 11.71
N PRO A 778 -43.72 -36.27 12.59
CA PRO A 778 -44.25 -37.56 12.19
C PRO A 778 -45.40 -37.47 11.16
N ILE A 779 -46.27 -36.47 11.27
CA ILE A 779 -47.38 -36.26 10.33
C ILE A 779 -46.83 -35.94 8.93
N LEU A 780 -45.88 -34.99 8.82
CA LEU A 780 -45.24 -34.65 7.55
C LEU A 780 -44.43 -35.83 6.98
N ALA A 781 -43.71 -36.57 7.83
CA ALA A 781 -42.92 -37.73 7.43
C ALA A 781 -43.77 -38.84 6.82
N LYS A 782 -44.89 -39.17 7.48
CA LYS A 782 -45.86 -40.14 6.97
C LYS A 782 -46.49 -39.66 5.66
N PHE A 783 -46.91 -38.39 5.59
CA PHE A 783 -47.46 -37.80 4.37
C PHE A 783 -46.49 -37.92 3.17
N VAL A 784 -45.22 -37.57 3.36
CA VAL A 784 -44.17 -37.69 2.33
C VAL A 784 -43.98 -39.14 1.89
N SER A 785 -43.97 -40.09 2.83
CA SER A 785 -43.91 -41.53 2.52
C SER A 785 -45.12 -41.96 1.68
N ASP A 786 -46.33 -41.61 2.10
CA ASP A 786 -47.57 -42.03 1.45
C ASP A 786 -47.67 -41.49 0.01
N LYS A 787 -47.23 -40.24 -0.25
CA LYS A 787 -47.17 -39.68 -1.62
C LYS A 787 -46.08 -40.31 -2.51
N MET A 788 -45.05 -40.92 -1.92
CA MET A 788 -43.92 -41.56 -2.63
C MET A 788 -43.92 -43.09 -2.58
N GLY A 789 -45.10 -43.69 -2.37
CA GLY A 789 -45.36 -45.12 -2.51
C GLY A 789 -45.35 -45.93 -1.21
N GLY A 790 -45.52 -45.27 -0.07
CA GLY A 790 -45.73 -45.91 1.24
C GLY A 790 -44.46 -46.43 1.91
N THR A 791 -44.63 -47.17 3.00
CA THR A 791 -43.54 -47.79 3.77
C THR A 791 -42.83 -48.87 2.96
N ILE A 792 -41.50 -48.97 3.07
CA ILE A 792 -40.67 -50.00 2.41
C ILE A 792 -39.80 -50.69 3.47
N ALA A 793 -39.85 -52.02 3.55
CA ALA A 793 -38.98 -52.79 4.44
C ALA A 793 -37.49 -52.63 4.01
N PRO A 794 -36.52 -52.79 4.94
CA PRO A 794 -35.10 -52.67 4.62
C PRO A 794 -34.63 -53.52 3.43
N ASP A 795 -35.15 -54.75 3.31
CA ASP A 795 -34.76 -55.70 2.27
C ASP A 795 -35.39 -55.38 0.89
N ASP A 796 -36.56 -54.73 0.87
CA ASP A 796 -37.35 -54.44 -0.33
C ASP A 796 -36.91 -53.18 -1.10
N VAL A 797 -35.94 -52.41 -0.57
CA VAL A 797 -35.50 -51.15 -1.18
C VAL A 797 -34.96 -51.36 -2.61
N THR A 798 -34.31 -52.50 -2.87
CA THR A 798 -33.76 -52.84 -4.18
C THR A 798 -34.82 -53.28 -5.19
N THR A 799 -35.94 -53.88 -4.72
CA THR A 799 -37.01 -54.44 -5.56
C THR A 799 -38.16 -53.46 -5.81
N PHE A 800 -38.23 -52.34 -5.07
CA PHE A 800 -39.30 -51.34 -5.15
C PHE A 800 -39.51 -50.69 -6.55
N GLY A 801 -38.50 -50.75 -7.42
CA GLY A 801 -38.61 -50.38 -8.83
C GLY A 801 -38.71 -48.87 -9.10
N TYR A 802 -38.13 -48.03 -8.24
CA TYR A 802 -38.19 -46.57 -8.38
C TYR A 802 -37.48 -46.07 -9.65
N GLU A 803 -36.41 -46.74 -10.10
CA GLU A 803 -35.61 -46.34 -11.27
C GLU A 803 -36.41 -46.43 -12.57
N VAL A 804 -37.15 -47.53 -12.77
CA VAL A 804 -38.02 -47.73 -13.94
C VAL A 804 -39.11 -46.66 -13.99
N ALA A 805 -39.75 -46.38 -12.84
CA ALA A 805 -40.75 -45.32 -12.74
C ALA A 805 -40.15 -43.93 -13.04
N MET A 806 -38.90 -43.68 -12.66
CA MET A 806 -38.20 -42.43 -12.93
C MET A 806 -37.84 -42.27 -14.41
N ILE A 807 -37.35 -43.33 -15.07
CA ILE A 807 -37.06 -43.33 -16.52
C ILE A 807 -38.34 -43.10 -17.32
N GLN A 808 -39.43 -43.79 -16.97
CA GLN A 808 -40.76 -43.56 -17.57
C GLN A 808 -41.23 -42.12 -17.40
N LEU A 809 -41.07 -41.54 -16.20
CA LEU A 809 -41.46 -40.15 -15.95
C LEU A 809 -40.60 -39.15 -16.75
N LYS A 810 -39.28 -39.35 -16.87
CA LYS A 810 -38.40 -38.52 -17.71
C LYS A 810 -38.80 -38.57 -19.19
N ALA A 811 -39.20 -39.75 -19.68
CA ALA A 811 -39.71 -39.93 -21.04
C ALA A 811 -41.09 -39.25 -21.22
N GLU A 812 -42.01 -39.36 -20.25
CA GLU A 812 -43.31 -38.69 -20.29
C GLU A 812 -43.17 -37.16 -20.37
N ILE A 813 -42.35 -36.56 -19.50
CA ILE A 813 -42.16 -35.10 -19.43
C ILE A 813 -41.15 -34.55 -20.46
N HIS A 814 -40.50 -35.43 -21.23
CA HIS A 814 -39.49 -35.07 -22.23
C HIS A 814 -38.34 -34.19 -21.68
N SER A 815 -37.91 -34.45 -20.44
CA SER A 815 -36.91 -33.63 -19.74
C SER A 815 -36.08 -34.42 -18.73
N ASN A 816 -34.83 -33.99 -18.52
CA ASN A 816 -34.01 -34.46 -17.40
C ASN A 816 -34.38 -33.83 -16.05
N ILE A 817 -35.11 -32.71 -16.08
CA ILE A 817 -35.58 -31.96 -14.91
C ILE A 817 -36.97 -32.46 -14.53
N VAL A 818 -37.08 -33.01 -13.32
CA VAL A 818 -38.29 -33.66 -12.80
C VAL A 818 -38.84 -32.84 -11.62
N PRO A 819 -40.06 -32.27 -11.72
CA PRO A 819 -40.73 -31.64 -10.59
C PRO A 819 -40.97 -32.66 -9.46
N ILE A 820 -40.59 -32.32 -8.22
CA ILE A 820 -40.66 -33.26 -7.10
C ILE A 820 -42.10 -33.78 -6.86
N GLY A 821 -43.10 -32.92 -7.09
CA GLY A 821 -44.51 -33.25 -6.92
C GLY A 821 -45.01 -34.29 -7.90
N ARG A 822 -44.32 -34.54 -9.03
CA ARG A 822 -44.69 -35.58 -10.02
C ARG A 822 -44.20 -36.99 -9.64
N ILE A 823 -43.29 -37.13 -8.66
CA ILE A 823 -42.68 -38.41 -8.30
C ILE A 823 -43.62 -39.20 -7.37
N ARG A 824 -44.16 -40.33 -7.86
CA ARG A 824 -45.06 -41.23 -7.11
C ARG A 824 -44.36 -42.42 -6.43
N LYS A 825 -43.12 -42.72 -6.82
CA LYS A 825 -42.26 -43.73 -6.20
C LYS A 825 -40.89 -43.13 -5.94
N GLY A 826 -40.50 -43.05 -4.66
CA GLY A 826 -39.22 -42.47 -4.25
C GLY A 826 -38.59 -43.24 -3.09
N ILE A 827 -37.26 -43.24 -3.04
CA ILE A 827 -36.47 -43.75 -1.92
C ILE A 827 -35.91 -42.57 -1.10
N TYR A 828 -34.90 -42.81 -0.25
CA TYR A 828 -34.30 -41.82 0.66
C TYR A 828 -34.07 -40.43 0.01
N ALA A 829 -33.38 -40.36 -1.13
CA ALA A 829 -33.07 -39.09 -1.82
C ALA A 829 -34.32 -38.25 -2.15
N GLN A 830 -35.32 -38.84 -2.81
CA GLN A 830 -36.52 -38.10 -3.24
C GLN A 830 -37.38 -37.72 -2.04
N ARG A 831 -37.54 -38.64 -1.07
CA ARG A 831 -38.33 -38.38 0.14
C ARG A 831 -37.72 -37.27 0.99
N ALA A 832 -36.41 -37.29 1.21
CA ALA A 832 -35.75 -36.25 2.00
C ALA A 832 -35.79 -34.87 1.33
N PHE A 833 -35.69 -34.82 0.00
CA PHE A 833 -35.83 -33.59 -0.77
C PHE A 833 -37.28 -33.04 -0.70
N LEU A 834 -38.30 -33.89 -0.85
CA LEU A 834 -39.70 -33.49 -0.69
C LEU A 834 -39.99 -33.04 0.75
N PHE A 835 -39.51 -33.78 1.75
CA PHE A 835 -39.67 -33.43 3.16
C PHE A 835 -39.04 -32.06 3.46
N LYS A 836 -37.79 -31.81 3.06
CA LYS A 836 -37.11 -30.52 3.25
C LYS A 836 -37.91 -29.36 2.65
N THR A 837 -38.32 -29.51 1.39
CA THR A 837 -38.97 -28.44 0.63
C THR A 837 -40.40 -28.16 1.09
N LEU A 838 -41.15 -29.18 1.53
CA LEU A 838 -42.41 -28.98 2.24
C LEU A 838 -42.19 -28.35 3.62
N ALA A 839 -41.25 -28.88 4.42
CA ALA A 839 -40.95 -28.39 5.77
C ALA A 839 -40.60 -26.90 5.78
N ASP A 840 -39.76 -26.45 4.85
CA ASP A 840 -39.38 -25.04 4.70
C ASP A 840 -40.60 -24.13 4.41
N ARG A 841 -41.52 -24.56 3.52
CA ARG A 841 -42.78 -23.84 3.21
C ARG A 841 -43.80 -23.85 4.35
N LEU A 842 -43.61 -24.71 5.33
CA LEU A 842 -44.49 -24.92 6.48
C LEU A 842 -43.89 -24.40 7.79
N GLY A 843 -42.66 -23.84 7.75
CA GLY A 843 -41.97 -23.30 8.92
C GLY A 843 -41.31 -24.34 9.83
N ILE A 844 -41.11 -25.57 9.35
CA ILE A 844 -40.46 -26.66 10.09
C ILE A 844 -38.96 -26.66 9.78
N SER A 845 -38.15 -26.26 10.75
CA SER A 845 -36.68 -26.25 10.62
C SER A 845 -36.11 -27.68 10.59
N CYS A 846 -35.60 -28.09 9.43
CA CYS A 846 -34.89 -29.36 9.26
C CYS A 846 -33.68 -29.20 8.32
N THR A 847 -32.68 -30.07 8.48
CA THR A 847 -31.55 -30.17 7.55
C THR A 847 -31.93 -30.97 6.30
N LEU A 848 -31.08 -30.92 5.27
CA LEU A 848 -31.08 -31.90 4.18
C LEU A 848 -29.66 -32.37 3.97
N ALA A 849 -29.39 -33.66 4.21
CA ALA A 849 -28.07 -34.26 4.12
C ALA A 849 -28.06 -35.39 3.09
N ARG A 850 -27.02 -35.45 2.26
CA ARG A 850 -26.80 -36.44 1.21
C ARG A 850 -25.78 -37.47 1.67
N GLY A 851 -26.08 -38.75 1.46
CA GLY A 851 -25.14 -39.86 1.57
C GLY A 851 -24.80 -40.46 0.20
N ASN A 852 -24.15 -41.61 0.21
CA ASN A 852 -23.80 -42.34 -1.01
C ASN A 852 -25.01 -43.11 -1.57
N TYR A 853 -24.98 -43.48 -2.86
CA TYR A 853 -25.96 -44.39 -3.48
C TYR A 853 -27.44 -44.00 -3.25
N ASN A 854 -27.80 -42.76 -3.57
CA ASN A 854 -29.16 -42.20 -3.38
C ASN A 854 -29.68 -42.21 -1.93
N ARG A 855 -28.82 -42.35 -0.92
CA ARG A 855 -29.15 -42.02 0.48
C ARG A 855 -29.26 -40.50 0.65
N ALA A 856 -30.28 -40.06 1.35
CA ALA A 856 -30.38 -38.71 1.92
C ALA A 856 -31.34 -38.75 3.11
N TRP A 857 -31.22 -37.78 4.01
CA TRP A 857 -32.05 -37.71 5.22
C TRP A 857 -32.23 -36.27 5.69
N ASN A 858 -33.17 -36.08 6.61
CA ASN A 858 -33.41 -34.81 7.29
C ASN A 858 -33.17 -34.99 8.78
N GLU A 859 -32.49 -34.03 9.39
CA GLU A 859 -32.34 -33.95 10.83
C GLU A 859 -33.17 -32.80 11.40
N VAL A 860 -33.73 -33.03 12.59
CA VAL A 860 -34.54 -32.09 13.35
C VAL A 860 -34.00 -31.95 14.78
N LEU A 861 -34.12 -30.75 15.35
CA LEU A 861 -33.70 -30.45 16.72
C LEU A 861 -34.91 -30.47 17.65
N LEU A 862 -34.92 -31.40 18.62
CA LEU A 862 -36.01 -31.57 19.58
C LEU A 862 -35.46 -31.78 21.00
N GLY A 863 -36.18 -31.26 22.00
CA GLY A 863 -35.92 -31.57 23.41
C GLY A 863 -36.41 -32.97 23.78
N GLU A 864 -36.01 -33.49 24.95
CA GLU A 864 -36.38 -34.84 25.41
C GLU A 864 -37.87 -35.02 25.78
N SER A 865 -38.65 -33.94 25.74
CA SER A 865 -40.09 -33.95 26.00
C SER A 865 -40.84 -33.27 24.85
N SER A 866 -42.02 -33.78 24.52
CA SER A 866 -42.90 -33.28 23.45
C SER A 866 -43.35 -31.82 23.64
N ALA A 867 -43.17 -31.25 24.83
CA ALA A 867 -43.50 -29.86 25.17
C ALA A 867 -42.36 -28.87 24.87
N GLY A 868 -42.02 -28.71 23.59
CA GLY A 868 -41.16 -27.63 23.08
C GLY A 868 -39.65 -27.82 23.26
N VAL A 869 -38.87 -26.82 22.81
CA VAL A 869 -37.40 -26.85 22.85
C VAL A 869 -36.89 -26.56 24.27
N ARG A 870 -36.87 -27.58 25.13
CA ARG A 870 -36.04 -27.57 26.35
C ARG A 870 -34.60 -27.93 25.99
N TYR A 871 -33.66 -27.12 26.46
CA TYR A 871 -32.23 -27.35 26.29
C TYR A 871 -31.71 -28.39 27.31
N PRO A 872 -30.71 -29.22 26.94
CA PRO A 872 -30.08 -29.30 25.62
C PRO A 872 -30.96 -30.01 24.58
N ALA A 873 -31.16 -29.38 23.42
CA ALA A 873 -31.85 -30.01 22.30
C ALA A 873 -30.96 -31.09 21.68
N LYS A 874 -31.56 -32.21 21.27
CA LYS A 874 -30.89 -33.33 20.61
C LYS A 874 -31.23 -33.37 19.12
N THR A 875 -30.29 -33.89 18.33
CA THR A 875 -30.46 -34.09 16.89
C THR A 875 -31.08 -35.46 16.62
N TRP A 876 -32.17 -35.48 15.85
CA TRP A 876 -32.89 -36.68 15.46
C TRP A 876 -32.99 -36.76 13.95
N ILE A 877 -32.70 -37.92 13.38
CA ILE A 877 -32.97 -38.24 11.98
C ILE A 877 -34.46 -38.62 11.86
N VAL A 878 -35.13 -38.07 10.86
CA VAL A 878 -36.51 -38.45 10.52
C VAL A 878 -36.47 -39.65 9.58
N ASP A 879 -37.01 -40.80 10.02
CA ASP A 879 -37.25 -41.92 9.12
C ASP A 879 -38.42 -41.57 8.17
N LEU A 880 -38.17 -41.73 6.87
CA LEU A 880 -39.12 -41.48 5.79
C LEU A 880 -39.42 -42.76 4.98
N LEU A 881 -38.81 -43.89 5.32
CA LEU A 881 -38.80 -45.09 4.48
C LEU A 881 -39.29 -46.36 5.22
N HIS A 882 -38.70 -46.70 6.37
CA HIS A 882 -38.95 -47.98 7.04
C HIS A 882 -40.03 -47.87 8.12
N GLU A 883 -39.95 -46.82 8.93
CA GLU A 883 -40.98 -46.45 9.90
C GLU A 883 -41.29 -44.95 9.77
N PRO A 884 -42.05 -44.52 8.75
CA PRO A 884 -42.28 -43.10 8.45
C PRO A 884 -42.76 -42.28 9.66
N GLY A 885 -41.92 -41.35 10.12
CA GLY A 885 -42.14 -40.53 11.30
C GLY A 885 -41.45 -41.01 12.59
N ARG A 886 -40.78 -42.17 12.59
CA ARG A 886 -39.88 -42.59 13.67
C ARG A 886 -38.70 -41.62 13.75
N LEU A 887 -38.39 -41.18 14.96
CA LEU A 887 -37.27 -40.30 15.26
C LEU A 887 -36.08 -41.15 15.72
N ILE A 888 -35.01 -41.18 14.93
CA ILE A 888 -33.81 -41.96 15.19
C ILE A 888 -32.75 -41.02 15.78
N HIS A 889 -32.29 -41.28 17.01
CA HIS A 889 -31.28 -40.43 17.66
C HIS A 889 -29.97 -40.45 16.86
N ALA A 890 -29.43 -39.29 16.47
CA ALA A 890 -28.33 -39.20 15.48
C ALA A 890 -27.05 -39.98 15.85
N ASN A 891 -26.80 -40.21 17.15
CA ASN A 891 -25.63 -40.96 17.62
C ASN A 891 -25.86 -42.49 17.77
N SER A 892 -27.02 -43.02 17.35
CA SER A 892 -27.36 -44.45 17.48
C SER A 892 -26.73 -45.34 16.39
N SER A 893 -26.74 -46.66 16.62
CA SER A 893 -26.47 -47.68 15.58
C SER A 893 -27.40 -47.51 14.39
N ASP A 894 -28.69 -47.34 14.68
CA ASP A 894 -29.77 -47.25 13.71
C ASP A 894 -29.59 -46.03 12.80
N ALA A 895 -29.12 -44.90 13.34
CA ALA A 895 -28.78 -43.72 12.57
C ALA A 895 -27.63 -43.99 11.57
N ARG A 896 -26.62 -44.78 11.93
CA ARG A 896 -25.56 -45.18 10.99
C ARG A 896 -26.15 -46.07 9.89
N THR A 897 -26.89 -47.12 10.25
CA THR A 897 -27.55 -48.03 9.29
C THR A 897 -28.51 -47.31 8.34
N TYR A 898 -29.16 -46.24 8.78
CA TYR A 898 -30.05 -45.42 7.94
C TYR A 898 -29.26 -44.50 6.97
N THR A 899 -28.09 -44.01 7.37
CA THR A 899 -27.32 -43.00 6.62
C THR A 899 -26.22 -43.57 5.72
N THR A 900 -25.69 -44.76 6.03
CA THR A 900 -24.70 -45.49 5.23
C THR A 900 -25.28 -46.78 4.65
N LEU A 901 -24.75 -47.27 3.53
CA LEU A 901 -24.90 -48.69 3.20
C LEU A 901 -24.01 -49.52 4.14
N SER A 902 -24.60 -50.61 4.65
CA SER A 902 -23.92 -51.73 5.30
C SER A 902 -23.19 -52.60 4.28
#